data_AF-A0A7V0JQ66-F1
#
_entry.id   AF-A0A7V0JQ66-F1
#
_cell.length_a   1.000
_cell.length_b   1.000
_cell.length_c   1.000
_cell.angle_alpha   90.00
_cell.angle_beta   90.00
_cell.angle_gamma   90.00
#
_symmetry.space_group_name_H-M   'P 1'
#
loop_
_entity.id
_entity.type
_entity.pdbx_description
1 polymer ?
#
loop_
_entity_poly.entity_id
_entity_poly.type
_entity_poly.pdbx_seq_one_letter_code
_entity_poly.pdbx_strand_id
1 'polypeptide(L)'
;MNNNKYGLIKIFALAIYLISVCKVLPVYAVSRDGPAEIRVLCYHDVTLKPASDPCAITQRMFAQQIEYMRSYGYHFVSIDELVEAKDGRKALPSKPVLLTFDDAYLSFYEFVFPLLKQLQCPAVLGVVGRWIDTSPEDITAPLMNWDQLREVADSGLVELASHTYNLHRAVCYNPQGNSGASVSVRLYLSKERRYETEDEYRTRIRKDMHRQNKLFQEKFGSSPRVLVWPYGRFNDISLEEARRAGMLFTFGLQTGTNSLKDLCAARRILVQPMKMSDFICEIEQKVPCSLIRAAQIDLDLIYDPVSEEQTDRNLGLLIERLLALGVNTVYLQAFADPEGTGRINSVYFPNRHLEVRADIFSHAVHQIMIRGIKVYAWMPTLGVMLQTDQKLYETLKVKRCTDVETGEDTCRFSPFSKKTRKILGEIYEDLAGHSQISGVLFQDDAVLSDQEDCHPCALRAWADLMIETGKPYTPPNASNPVWISLKTRTIDLLLEELISHIRRFRPHAKFCRNVFAEAVINPASEEWFAQSYTSAIRSCDYVVVMAYPQMERCNDAIAWLKGLMSAIRMNPFGLDKTVLKIQSYDWGNGQWIGTDKLLKEMRVLEAQGAKHLAYYPDNVFENRPDIDLIRLEMSTTGFPYMPKK
;
A
#
# COMPACT_ATOMS: atom_id res chain seq x y z
N MET A 1 42.54 -24.31 -87.37
CA MET A 1 43.67 -25.10 -86.84
C MET A 1 43.58 -25.14 -85.32
N ASN A 2 43.34 -26.34 -84.78
CA ASN A 2 43.70 -26.92 -83.48
C ASN A 2 43.57 -26.15 -82.15
N ASN A 3 42.75 -26.78 -81.28
CA ASN A 3 43.00 -27.20 -79.89
C ASN A 3 43.25 -26.10 -78.82
N ASN A 4 42.75 -26.17 -77.58
CA ASN A 4 42.01 -27.18 -76.85
C ASN A 4 41.39 -26.55 -75.58
N LYS A 5 40.17 -26.98 -75.28
CA LYS A 5 39.58 -27.34 -73.97
C LYS A 5 40.33 -26.90 -72.70
N TYR A 6 39.62 -26.15 -71.85
CA TYR A 6 39.26 -26.46 -70.45
C TYR A 6 38.99 -25.15 -69.68
N GLY A 7 37.74 -24.95 -69.22
CA GLY A 7 37.43 -23.95 -68.20
C GLY A 7 36.21 -23.08 -68.46
N LEU A 8 35.00 -23.65 -68.52
CA LEU A 8 33.76 -22.87 -68.41
C LEU A 8 32.52 -23.74 -68.08
N ILE A 9 32.66 -24.68 -67.14
CA ILE A 9 31.53 -25.35 -66.48
C ILE A 9 31.81 -25.35 -64.98
N LYS A 10 31.67 -24.18 -64.33
CA LYS A 10 31.72 -24.07 -62.85
C LYS A 10 30.85 -22.95 -62.26
N ILE A 11 29.83 -22.46 -62.96
CA ILE A 11 28.95 -21.40 -62.42
C ILE A 11 27.46 -21.79 -62.36
N PHE A 12 27.03 -22.91 -62.96
CA PHE A 12 25.62 -23.33 -62.92
C PHE A 12 25.27 -24.50 -61.97
N ALA A 13 26.23 -24.99 -61.17
CA ALA A 13 25.99 -26.03 -60.17
C ALA A 13 26.04 -25.56 -58.71
N LEU A 14 26.27 -24.26 -58.45
CA LEU A 14 26.31 -23.70 -57.09
C LEU A 14 24.99 -23.03 -56.66
N ALA A 15 24.06 -22.81 -57.59
CA ALA A 15 22.77 -22.17 -57.29
C ALA A 15 21.66 -23.18 -56.90
N ILE A 16 21.83 -24.47 -57.20
CA ILE A 16 20.83 -25.51 -56.89
C ILE A 16 21.20 -26.33 -55.64
N TYR A 17 22.45 -26.24 -55.14
CA TYR A 17 22.84 -26.85 -53.86
C TYR A 17 22.59 -25.95 -52.63
N LEU A 18 22.27 -24.67 -52.83
CA LEU A 18 21.95 -23.72 -51.76
C LEU A 18 20.44 -23.64 -51.42
N ILE A 19 19.58 -24.40 -52.10
CA ILE A 19 18.12 -24.41 -51.88
C ILE A 19 17.63 -25.70 -51.19
N SER A 20 18.51 -26.68 -50.91
CA SER A 20 18.09 -28.00 -50.37
C SER A 20 18.67 -28.37 -49.01
N VAL A 21 19.15 -27.39 -48.22
CA VAL A 21 19.49 -27.57 -46.80
C VAL A 21 18.89 -26.46 -45.93
N CYS A 22 17.64 -26.06 -46.20
CA CYS A 22 16.80 -25.45 -45.17
C CYS A 22 15.99 -26.56 -44.52
N LYS A 23 16.65 -27.35 -43.65
CA LYS A 23 15.92 -28.06 -42.60
C LYS A 23 15.16 -26.99 -41.82
N VAL A 24 13.84 -27.11 -41.80
CA VAL A 24 12.96 -26.38 -40.90
C VAL A 24 13.42 -26.70 -39.49
N LEU A 25 14.33 -25.88 -38.96
CA LEU A 25 14.54 -25.79 -37.53
C LEU A 25 13.26 -25.13 -36.97
N PRO A 26 12.67 -25.66 -35.89
CA PRO A 26 11.61 -24.94 -35.23
C PRO A 26 12.19 -23.58 -34.86
N VAL A 27 11.57 -22.50 -35.34
CA VAL A 27 11.75 -21.19 -34.75
C VAL A 27 11.16 -21.33 -33.35
N TYR A 28 11.99 -21.76 -32.40
CA TYR A 28 11.74 -21.44 -31.00
C TYR A 28 11.83 -19.93 -30.97
N ALA A 29 10.66 -19.29 -30.95
CA ALA A 29 10.56 -17.91 -30.53
C ALA A 29 11.24 -17.87 -29.16
N VAL A 30 12.44 -17.32 -29.11
CA VAL A 30 13.11 -16.98 -27.85
C VAL A 30 12.12 -16.05 -27.16
N SER A 31 11.48 -16.57 -26.11
CA SER A 31 10.67 -15.75 -25.21
C SER A 31 11.55 -14.60 -24.78
N ARG A 32 11.01 -13.37 -24.84
CA ARG A 32 11.59 -12.28 -24.08
C ARG A 32 11.46 -12.70 -22.62
N ASP A 33 12.52 -13.31 -22.08
CA ASP A 33 12.60 -13.81 -20.72
C ASP A 33 12.62 -12.63 -19.72
N GLY A 34 11.45 -12.01 -19.55
CA GLY A 34 11.01 -11.55 -18.25
C GLY A 34 10.16 -12.66 -17.60
N PRO A 35 10.09 -12.73 -16.27
CA PRO A 35 9.18 -13.67 -15.61
C PRO A 35 7.75 -13.47 -16.12
N ALA A 36 7.06 -14.56 -16.47
CA ALA A 36 5.69 -14.50 -16.97
C ALA A 36 4.78 -13.82 -15.93
N GLU A 37 4.16 -12.71 -16.32
CA GLU A 37 3.26 -11.96 -15.46
C GLU A 37 1.83 -12.54 -15.53
N ILE A 38 1.38 -13.13 -14.44
CA ILE A 38 0.06 -13.76 -14.31
C ILE A 38 -0.98 -12.69 -14.00
N ARG A 39 -2.02 -12.62 -14.84
CA ARG A 39 -3.23 -11.84 -14.58
C ARG A 39 -4.25 -12.73 -13.86
N VAL A 40 -4.89 -12.21 -12.84
CA VAL A 40 -5.96 -12.92 -12.13
C VAL A 40 -7.19 -12.03 -12.12
N LEU A 41 -8.31 -12.53 -12.62
CA LEU A 41 -9.57 -11.80 -12.72
C LEU A 41 -10.55 -12.32 -11.67
N CYS A 42 -11.21 -11.41 -10.97
CA CYS A 42 -12.24 -11.70 -9.98
C CYS A 42 -13.59 -11.26 -10.53
N TYR A 43 -14.47 -12.25 -10.73
CA TYR A 43 -15.87 -12.08 -11.09
C TYR A 43 -16.75 -12.43 -9.89
N HIS A 44 -17.93 -11.84 -9.82
CA HIS A 44 -18.96 -12.22 -8.85
C HIS A 44 -20.15 -12.79 -9.65
N ASP A 45 -21.30 -12.13 -9.61
CA ASP A 45 -22.51 -12.55 -10.32
C ASP A 45 -22.46 -12.18 -11.83
N VAL A 46 -22.96 -13.09 -12.68
CA VAL A 46 -23.03 -12.93 -14.14
C VAL A 46 -24.49 -13.02 -14.62
N THR A 47 -25.16 -11.88 -14.61
CA THR A 47 -26.62 -11.78 -14.73
C THR A 47 -27.11 -11.56 -16.16
N LEU A 48 -28.36 -11.91 -16.43
CA LEU A 48 -28.98 -11.65 -17.75
C LEU A 48 -29.16 -10.14 -18.05
N LYS A 49 -29.45 -9.36 -17.01
CA LYS A 49 -29.70 -7.91 -17.07
C LYS A 49 -28.91 -7.23 -15.95
N PRO A 50 -28.53 -5.95 -16.10
CA PRO A 50 -27.86 -5.21 -15.03
C PRO A 50 -28.59 -5.38 -13.69
N ALA A 51 -27.84 -5.78 -12.66
CA ALA A 51 -28.33 -5.93 -11.30
C ALA A 51 -27.99 -4.70 -10.46
N SER A 52 -28.57 -4.61 -9.26
CA SER A 52 -28.25 -3.57 -8.29
C SER A 52 -26.88 -3.76 -7.64
N ASP A 53 -26.37 -4.99 -7.62
CA ASP A 53 -25.02 -5.28 -7.13
C ASP A 53 -23.97 -4.60 -8.03
N PRO A 54 -23.12 -3.71 -7.49
CA PRO A 54 -22.08 -3.02 -8.25
C PRO A 54 -20.98 -3.95 -8.79
N CYS A 55 -20.90 -5.20 -8.33
CA CYS A 55 -19.95 -6.20 -8.81
C CYS A 55 -20.55 -7.16 -9.85
N ALA A 56 -21.87 -7.12 -10.09
CA ALA A 56 -22.54 -8.01 -11.00
C ALA A 56 -22.45 -7.53 -12.45
N ILE A 57 -21.85 -8.33 -13.34
CA ILE A 57 -21.75 -8.02 -14.77
C ILE A 57 -22.82 -8.76 -15.57
N THR A 58 -23.11 -8.28 -16.79
CA THR A 58 -24.03 -9.02 -17.66
C THR A 58 -23.34 -10.18 -18.37
N GLN A 59 -24.09 -11.24 -18.68
CA GLN A 59 -23.65 -12.38 -19.50
C GLN A 59 -23.02 -11.94 -20.83
N ARG A 60 -23.57 -10.90 -21.46
CA ARG A 60 -23.02 -10.30 -22.67
C ARG A 60 -21.62 -9.73 -22.45
N MET A 61 -21.42 -8.98 -21.36
CA MET A 61 -20.12 -8.40 -21.03
C MET A 61 -19.10 -9.48 -20.75
N PHE A 62 -19.47 -10.50 -19.97
CA PHE A 62 -18.60 -11.65 -19.69
C PHE A 62 -18.17 -12.35 -20.99
N ALA A 63 -19.11 -12.71 -21.86
CA ALA A 63 -18.80 -13.37 -23.13
C ALA A 63 -17.86 -12.52 -24.01
N GLN A 64 -18.07 -11.20 -24.06
CA GLN A 64 -17.18 -10.29 -24.79
C GLN A 64 -15.77 -10.23 -24.19
N GLN A 65 -15.64 -10.28 -22.86
CA GLN A 65 -14.33 -10.28 -22.17
C GLN A 65 -13.55 -11.57 -22.42
N ILE A 66 -14.24 -12.73 -22.35
CA ILE A 66 -13.64 -14.03 -22.68
C ILE A 66 -13.18 -14.05 -24.15
N GLU A 67 -14.01 -13.60 -25.07
CA GLU A 67 -13.67 -13.58 -26.50
C GLU A 67 -12.51 -12.63 -26.81
N TYR A 68 -12.47 -11.45 -26.16
CA TYR A 68 -11.33 -10.54 -26.25
C TYR A 68 -10.04 -11.23 -25.80
N MET A 69 -10.04 -11.84 -24.62
CA MET A 69 -8.85 -12.50 -24.08
C MET A 69 -8.34 -13.59 -25.03
N ARG A 70 -9.24 -14.43 -25.55
CA ARG A 70 -8.87 -15.47 -26.53
C ARG A 70 -8.31 -14.88 -27.82
N SER A 71 -8.96 -13.86 -28.37
CA SER A 71 -8.55 -13.20 -29.61
C SER A 71 -7.20 -12.48 -29.51
N TYR A 72 -6.83 -12.00 -28.33
CA TYR A 72 -5.60 -11.23 -28.09
C TYR A 72 -4.46 -12.05 -27.43
N GLY A 73 -4.57 -13.38 -27.49
CA GLY A 73 -3.50 -14.31 -27.11
C GLY A 73 -3.29 -14.43 -25.61
N TYR A 74 -4.33 -14.22 -24.80
CA TYR A 74 -4.33 -14.60 -23.39
C TYR A 74 -4.64 -16.09 -23.26
N HIS A 75 -3.95 -16.76 -22.33
CA HIS A 75 -4.09 -18.19 -22.11
C HIS A 75 -4.63 -18.45 -20.72
N PHE A 76 -5.79 -19.10 -20.64
CA PHE A 76 -6.38 -19.47 -19.36
C PHE A 76 -5.59 -20.61 -18.72
N VAL A 77 -5.19 -20.44 -17.46
CA VAL A 77 -4.35 -21.40 -16.72
C VAL A 77 -5.06 -21.87 -15.45
N SER A 78 -4.83 -23.14 -15.08
CA SER A 78 -5.36 -23.73 -13.84
C SER A 78 -4.42 -23.51 -12.65
N ILE A 79 -4.90 -23.78 -11.43
CA ILE A 79 -4.05 -23.79 -10.23
C ILE A 79 -2.95 -24.85 -10.35
N ASP A 80 -3.24 -26.03 -10.91
CA ASP A 80 -2.23 -27.07 -11.12
C ASP A 80 -1.12 -26.62 -12.07
N GLU A 81 -1.45 -25.92 -13.16
CA GLU A 81 -0.44 -25.38 -14.07
C GLU A 81 0.42 -24.30 -13.40
N LEU A 82 -0.18 -23.47 -12.54
CA LEU A 82 0.58 -22.52 -11.73
C LEU A 82 1.51 -23.22 -10.73
N VAL A 83 1.08 -24.34 -10.13
CA VAL A 83 1.90 -25.16 -9.23
C VAL A 83 3.06 -25.81 -10.00
N GLU A 84 2.78 -26.45 -11.13
CA GLU A 84 3.81 -27.06 -11.98
C GLU A 84 4.85 -26.04 -12.45
N ALA A 85 4.41 -24.83 -12.79
CA ALA A 85 5.32 -23.76 -13.16
C ALA A 85 6.15 -23.23 -12.00
N LYS A 86 5.54 -23.09 -10.82
CA LYS A 86 6.25 -22.72 -9.60
C LYS A 86 7.34 -23.74 -9.25
N ASP A 87 7.06 -25.02 -9.47
CA ASP A 87 7.98 -26.13 -9.21
C ASP A 87 8.99 -26.37 -10.35
N GLY A 88 8.98 -25.55 -11.40
CA GLY A 88 9.87 -25.67 -12.55
C GLY A 88 9.59 -26.87 -13.47
N ARG A 89 8.44 -27.53 -13.31
CA ARG A 89 8.04 -28.71 -14.11
C ARG A 89 7.47 -28.33 -15.48
N LYS A 90 6.81 -27.17 -15.60
CA LYS A 90 6.18 -26.70 -16.85
C LYS A 90 6.30 -25.18 -17.00
N ALA A 91 6.66 -24.68 -18.17
CA ALA A 91 6.63 -23.24 -18.41
C ALA A 91 5.18 -22.74 -18.57
N LEU A 92 4.87 -21.56 -18.04
CA LEU A 92 3.58 -20.91 -18.30
C LEU A 92 3.48 -20.46 -19.76
N PRO A 93 2.27 -20.50 -20.37
CA PRO A 93 2.05 -19.89 -21.67
C PRO A 93 2.22 -18.37 -21.60
N SER A 94 2.35 -17.72 -22.76
CA SER A 94 2.34 -16.25 -22.84
C SER A 94 1.03 -15.68 -22.29
N LYS A 95 1.06 -14.50 -21.68
CA LYS A 95 -0.11 -13.81 -21.11
C LYS A 95 -1.05 -14.74 -20.31
N PRO A 96 -0.54 -15.44 -19.28
CA PRO A 96 -1.35 -16.37 -18.51
C PRO A 96 -2.43 -15.62 -17.70
N VAL A 97 -3.66 -16.12 -17.74
CA VAL A 97 -4.83 -15.58 -17.04
C VAL A 97 -5.48 -16.65 -16.18
N LEU A 98 -5.67 -16.36 -14.90
CA LEU A 98 -6.49 -17.19 -14.00
C LEU A 98 -7.85 -16.52 -13.83
N LEU A 99 -8.93 -17.25 -14.13
CA LEU A 99 -10.30 -16.81 -13.85
C LEU A 99 -10.71 -17.24 -12.44
N THR A 100 -11.22 -16.31 -11.66
CA THR A 100 -11.75 -16.59 -10.31
C THR A 100 -13.14 -16.01 -10.19
N PHE A 101 -14.02 -16.75 -9.53
CA PHE A 101 -15.42 -16.39 -9.27
C PHE A 101 -15.67 -16.51 -7.78
N ASP A 102 -16.26 -15.48 -7.17
CA ASP A 102 -16.50 -15.44 -5.74
C ASP A 102 -17.98 -15.77 -5.43
N ASP A 103 -18.27 -16.06 -4.16
CA ASP A 103 -19.60 -16.21 -3.56
C ASP A 103 -20.48 -17.40 -3.99
N ALA A 104 -20.14 -18.12 -5.06
CA ALA A 104 -20.88 -19.28 -5.54
C ALA A 104 -22.33 -18.98 -5.99
N TYR A 105 -22.54 -17.83 -6.66
CA TYR A 105 -23.82 -17.50 -7.31
C TYR A 105 -24.28 -18.56 -8.30
N LEU A 106 -25.60 -18.80 -8.37
CA LEU A 106 -26.23 -19.77 -9.25
C LEU A 106 -25.95 -19.48 -10.74
N SER A 107 -25.77 -18.21 -11.11
CA SER A 107 -25.41 -17.79 -12.46
C SER A 107 -24.08 -18.41 -12.94
N PHE A 108 -23.16 -18.71 -12.01
CA PHE A 108 -21.94 -19.44 -12.34
C PHE A 108 -22.30 -20.82 -12.91
N TYR A 109 -23.18 -21.57 -12.24
CA TYR A 109 -23.59 -22.89 -12.68
C TYR A 109 -24.43 -22.86 -13.97
N GLU A 110 -25.37 -21.93 -14.09
CA GLU A 110 -26.32 -21.90 -15.20
C GLU A 110 -25.73 -21.35 -16.51
N PHE A 111 -24.75 -20.44 -16.43
CA PHE A 111 -24.20 -19.76 -17.60
C PHE A 111 -22.68 -19.90 -17.74
N VAL A 112 -21.93 -19.57 -16.69
CA VAL A 112 -20.45 -19.52 -16.77
C VAL A 112 -19.88 -20.93 -16.97
N PHE A 113 -20.28 -21.89 -16.16
CA PHE A 113 -19.75 -23.24 -16.14
C PHE A 113 -19.96 -24.00 -17.47
N PRO A 114 -21.16 -23.98 -18.11
CA PRO A 114 -21.33 -24.54 -19.45
C PRO A 114 -20.43 -23.89 -20.50
N LEU A 115 -20.26 -22.56 -20.45
CA LEU A 115 -19.36 -21.85 -21.37
C LEU A 115 -17.90 -22.26 -21.15
N LEU A 116 -17.45 -22.32 -19.89
CA LEU A 116 -16.09 -22.76 -19.55
C LEU A 116 -15.85 -24.21 -19.98
N LYS A 117 -16.81 -25.13 -19.80
CA LYS A 117 -16.73 -26.51 -20.31
C LYS A 117 -16.56 -26.53 -21.84
N GLN A 118 -17.36 -25.76 -22.57
CA GLN A 118 -17.27 -25.71 -24.03
C GLN A 118 -15.91 -25.18 -24.50
N LEU A 119 -15.34 -24.23 -23.77
CA LEU A 119 -14.05 -23.60 -24.08
C LEU A 119 -12.84 -24.30 -23.46
N GLN A 120 -13.05 -25.34 -22.64
CA GLN A 120 -12.01 -26.00 -21.82
C GLN A 120 -11.16 -24.99 -21.03
N CYS A 121 -11.83 -23.98 -20.47
CA CYS A 121 -11.20 -22.89 -19.74
C CYS A 121 -11.24 -23.19 -18.23
N PRO A 122 -10.09 -23.37 -17.56
CA PRO A 122 -10.07 -23.60 -16.12
C PRO A 122 -10.47 -22.35 -15.34
N ALA A 123 -11.01 -22.55 -14.14
CA ALA A 123 -11.36 -21.46 -13.22
C ALA A 123 -11.23 -21.88 -11.76
N VAL A 124 -11.32 -20.90 -10.87
CA VAL A 124 -11.43 -21.07 -9.42
C VAL A 124 -12.77 -20.54 -8.96
N LEU A 125 -13.45 -21.25 -8.07
CA LEU A 125 -14.73 -20.85 -7.48
C LEU A 125 -14.61 -20.76 -5.96
N GLY A 126 -14.67 -19.55 -5.40
CA GLY A 126 -14.67 -19.28 -3.96
C GLY A 126 -16.04 -19.54 -3.34
N VAL A 127 -16.10 -20.47 -2.39
CA VAL A 127 -17.36 -20.86 -1.72
C VAL A 127 -17.36 -20.38 -0.27
N VAL A 128 -18.35 -19.57 0.10
CA VAL A 128 -18.60 -19.21 1.51
C VAL A 128 -19.40 -20.34 2.17
N GLY A 129 -18.80 -21.07 3.10
CA GLY A 129 -19.36 -22.33 3.59
C GLY A 129 -20.77 -22.18 4.18
N ARG A 130 -20.98 -21.16 5.03
CA ARG A 130 -22.27 -20.92 5.67
C ARG A 130 -23.37 -20.49 4.68
N TRP A 131 -23.02 -19.77 3.61
CA TRP A 131 -24.01 -19.18 2.72
C TRP A 131 -24.82 -20.23 1.95
N ILE A 132 -24.19 -21.36 1.61
CA ILE A 132 -24.85 -22.44 0.87
C ILE A 132 -25.97 -23.09 1.71
N ASP A 133 -25.77 -23.22 3.02
CA ASP A 133 -26.78 -23.76 3.94
C ASP A 133 -27.73 -22.68 4.48
N THR A 134 -27.24 -21.46 4.64
CA THR A 134 -27.99 -20.34 5.21
C THR A 134 -27.46 -19.03 4.63
N SER A 135 -28.06 -18.62 3.50
CA SER A 135 -27.72 -17.35 2.85
C SER A 135 -28.04 -16.17 3.78
N PRO A 136 -27.16 -15.16 3.85
CA PRO A 136 -27.48 -13.89 4.49
C PRO A 136 -28.69 -13.21 3.83
N GLU A 137 -29.44 -12.42 4.58
CA GLU A 137 -30.63 -11.72 4.09
C GLU A 137 -30.31 -10.64 3.04
N ASP A 138 -29.10 -10.07 3.10
CA ASP A 138 -28.59 -9.06 2.18
C ASP A 138 -28.14 -9.64 0.82
N ILE A 139 -27.95 -10.96 0.72
CA ILE A 139 -27.66 -11.64 -0.54
C ILE A 139 -28.97 -12.09 -1.17
N THR A 140 -29.48 -11.26 -2.10
CA THR A 140 -30.75 -11.51 -2.79
C THR A 140 -30.60 -12.41 -4.02
N ALA A 141 -29.40 -12.52 -4.58
CA ALA A 141 -29.14 -13.36 -5.73
C ALA A 141 -29.09 -14.85 -5.30
N PRO A 142 -29.65 -15.77 -6.12
CA PRO A 142 -29.63 -17.19 -5.79
C PRO A 142 -28.19 -17.73 -5.79
N LEU A 143 -27.90 -18.61 -4.83
CA LEU A 143 -26.63 -19.32 -4.72
C LEU A 143 -26.78 -20.75 -5.24
N MET A 144 -25.67 -21.36 -5.64
CA MET A 144 -25.63 -22.79 -5.93
C MET A 144 -25.97 -23.62 -4.68
N ASN A 145 -26.55 -24.79 -4.90
CA ASN A 145 -26.67 -25.81 -3.85
C ASN A 145 -25.47 -26.78 -3.86
N TRP A 146 -25.40 -27.65 -2.86
CA TRP A 146 -24.29 -28.61 -2.72
C TRP A 146 -24.16 -29.61 -3.86
N ASP A 147 -25.26 -30.02 -4.51
CA ASP A 147 -25.21 -30.98 -5.61
C ASP A 147 -24.66 -30.32 -6.88
N GLN A 148 -25.04 -29.06 -7.14
CA GLN A 148 -24.47 -28.25 -8.23
C GLN A 148 -22.97 -28.01 -8.01
N LEU A 149 -22.56 -27.66 -6.78
CA LEU A 149 -21.15 -27.50 -6.43
C LEU A 149 -20.35 -28.80 -6.62
N ARG A 150 -20.95 -29.96 -6.30
CA ARG A 150 -20.33 -31.26 -6.53
C ARG A 150 -20.14 -31.53 -8.02
N GLU A 151 -21.13 -31.25 -8.86
CA GLU A 151 -20.98 -31.38 -10.32
C GLU A 151 -19.89 -30.46 -10.87
N VAL A 152 -19.78 -29.23 -10.34
CA VAL A 152 -18.70 -28.29 -10.69
C VAL A 152 -17.34 -28.87 -10.34
N ALA A 153 -17.17 -29.41 -9.13
CA ALA A 153 -15.92 -30.03 -8.68
C ALA A 153 -15.56 -31.28 -9.51
N ASP A 154 -16.53 -32.18 -9.72
CA ASP A 154 -16.34 -33.47 -10.42
C ASP A 154 -15.96 -33.29 -11.90
N SER A 155 -16.17 -32.10 -12.47
CA SER A 155 -15.74 -31.78 -13.84
C SER A 155 -14.23 -31.78 -14.04
N GLY A 156 -13.44 -31.61 -12.97
CA GLY A 156 -11.99 -31.41 -13.03
C GLY A 156 -11.55 -30.09 -13.67
N LEU A 157 -12.48 -29.23 -14.11
CA LEU A 157 -12.19 -27.96 -14.77
C LEU A 157 -12.11 -26.78 -13.78
N VAL A 158 -12.85 -26.87 -12.68
CA VAL A 158 -13.00 -25.78 -11.69
C VAL A 158 -12.43 -26.21 -10.35
N GLU A 159 -11.45 -25.47 -9.85
CA GLU A 159 -10.93 -25.65 -8.49
C GLU A 159 -11.89 -24.97 -7.50
N LEU A 160 -12.45 -25.74 -6.57
CA LEU A 160 -13.19 -25.16 -5.45
C LEU A 160 -12.24 -24.58 -4.41
N ALA A 161 -12.38 -23.28 -4.14
CA ALA A 161 -11.63 -22.55 -3.14
C ALA A 161 -12.49 -22.25 -1.91
N SER A 162 -11.82 -22.16 -0.75
CA SER A 162 -12.41 -21.55 0.43
C SER A 162 -12.67 -20.07 0.17
N HIS A 163 -13.86 -19.57 0.53
CA HIS A 163 -14.10 -18.14 0.73
C HIS A 163 -14.45 -17.87 2.20
N THR A 164 -13.79 -18.62 3.10
CA THR A 164 -14.08 -18.73 4.55
C THR A 164 -15.40 -19.44 4.85
N TYR A 165 -15.58 -19.88 6.10
CA TYR A 165 -16.86 -20.46 6.52
C TYR A 165 -17.88 -19.37 6.85
N ASN A 166 -17.52 -18.40 7.68
CA ASN A 166 -18.41 -17.32 8.15
C ASN A 166 -17.67 -16.01 8.49
N LEU A 167 -16.57 -15.71 7.78
CA LEU A 167 -15.86 -14.44 7.88
C LEU A 167 -16.21 -13.47 6.74
N HIS A 168 -17.03 -13.88 5.76
CA HIS A 168 -17.59 -12.98 4.75
C HIS A 168 -18.73 -12.13 5.30
N ARG A 169 -18.41 -11.23 6.23
CA ARG A 169 -19.36 -10.30 6.85
C ARG A 169 -18.66 -9.08 7.42
N ALA A 170 -19.42 -8.00 7.52
CA ALA A 170 -19.00 -6.81 8.24
C ALA A 170 -19.17 -7.02 9.76
N VAL A 171 -18.22 -6.54 10.55
CA VAL A 171 -18.24 -6.59 12.02
C VAL A 171 -17.78 -5.27 12.61
N CYS A 172 -18.35 -4.91 13.76
CA CYS A 172 -17.92 -3.74 14.52
C CYS A 172 -16.48 -3.91 14.99
N TYR A 173 -15.62 -2.93 14.70
CA TYR A 173 -14.20 -2.98 15.04
C TYR A 173 -13.71 -1.79 15.87
N ASN A 174 -14.56 -0.85 16.25
CA ASN A 174 -14.24 0.25 17.17
C ASN A 174 -15.45 0.71 18.00
N PRO A 175 -15.26 1.51 19.07
CA PRO A 175 -16.34 1.97 19.94
C PRO A 175 -17.46 2.74 19.25
N GLN A 176 -17.14 3.46 18.17
CA GLN A 176 -18.08 4.29 17.42
C GLN A 176 -18.98 3.48 16.47
N GLY A 177 -18.85 2.15 16.43
CA GLY A 177 -19.73 1.30 15.64
C GLY A 177 -19.34 1.14 14.18
N ASN A 178 -18.11 1.53 13.79
CA ASN A 178 -17.66 1.33 12.42
C ASN A 178 -17.48 -0.15 12.11
N SER A 179 -17.82 -0.52 10.88
CA SER A 179 -17.84 -1.91 10.44
C SER A 179 -16.73 -2.20 9.45
N GLY A 180 -16.03 -3.33 9.63
CA GLY A 180 -14.92 -3.75 8.80
C GLY A 180 -15.01 -5.22 8.42
N ALA A 181 -14.19 -5.65 7.47
CA ALA A 181 -14.14 -7.05 7.04
C ALA A 181 -13.66 -7.96 8.19
N SER A 182 -14.53 -8.87 8.65
CA SER A 182 -14.31 -9.74 9.82
C SER A 182 -12.97 -10.48 9.83
N VAL A 183 -12.51 -10.90 8.65
CA VAL A 183 -11.24 -11.61 8.50
C VAL A 183 -10.02 -10.73 8.80
N SER A 184 -10.12 -9.41 8.68
CA SER A 184 -8.96 -8.48 8.68
C SER A 184 -8.88 -7.54 9.89
N VAL A 185 -9.94 -7.51 10.70
CA VAL A 185 -10.09 -6.58 11.83
C VAL A 185 -10.22 -7.35 13.15
N ARG A 186 -9.70 -6.76 14.24
CA ARG A 186 -10.04 -7.16 15.61
C ARG A 186 -11.44 -6.65 15.92
N LEU A 187 -12.25 -7.45 16.60
CA LEU A 187 -13.59 -7.03 16.99
C LEU A 187 -13.52 -5.96 18.09
N TYR A 188 -14.47 -5.03 18.09
CA TYR A 188 -14.80 -4.30 19.31
C TYR A 188 -15.94 -5.02 20.03
N LEU A 189 -15.63 -5.56 21.20
CA LEU A 189 -16.55 -6.34 22.01
C LEU A 189 -17.37 -5.38 22.88
N SER A 190 -18.49 -4.91 22.34
CA SER A 190 -19.28 -3.82 22.92
C SER A 190 -19.84 -4.11 24.31
N LYS A 191 -20.13 -5.39 24.62
CA LYS A 191 -20.59 -5.81 25.95
C LYS A 191 -19.48 -5.72 26.99
N GLU A 192 -18.25 -6.07 26.60
CA GLU A 192 -17.05 -6.03 27.45
C GLU A 192 -16.32 -4.68 27.39
N ARG A 193 -16.72 -3.76 26.50
CA ARG A 193 -16.12 -2.45 26.27
C ARG A 193 -14.60 -2.53 26.05
N ARG A 194 -14.17 -3.49 25.23
CA ARG A 194 -12.76 -3.69 24.88
C ARG A 194 -12.60 -4.22 23.47
N TYR A 195 -11.39 -4.08 22.94
CA TYR A 195 -11.00 -4.77 21.72
C TYR A 195 -10.76 -6.26 21.98
N GLU A 196 -11.01 -7.06 20.96
CA GLU A 196 -10.54 -8.44 20.85
C GLU A 196 -9.01 -8.46 20.93
N THR A 197 -8.46 -9.32 21.77
CA THR A 197 -7.01 -9.51 21.86
C THR A 197 -6.48 -10.20 20.61
N GLU A 198 -5.16 -10.15 20.38
CA GLU A 198 -4.58 -10.83 19.24
C GLU A 198 -4.81 -12.36 19.27
N ASP A 199 -4.72 -12.97 20.45
CA ASP A 199 -4.93 -14.41 20.62
C ASP A 199 -6.37 -14.82 20.36
N GLU A 200 -7.34 -14.01 20.80
CA GLU A 200 -8.76 -14.20 20.50
C GLU A 200 -9.01 -14.09 19.00
N TYR A 201 -8.47 -13.05 18.36
CA TYR A 201 -8.54 -12.83 16.91
C TYR A 201 -7.96 -14.01 16.14
N ARG A 202 -6.73 -14.43 16.46
CA ARG A 202 -6.05 -15.57 15.83
C ARG A 202 -6.85 -16.86 16.01
N THR A 203 -7.41 -17.08 17.20
CA THR A 203 -8.24 -18.25 17.50
C THR A 203 -9.53 -18.24 16.68
N ARG A 204 -10.17 -17.08 16.51
CA ARG A 204 -11.36 -16.91 15.68
C ARG A 204 -11.08 -17.24 14.22
N ILE A 205 -9.99 -16.72 13.64
CA ILE A 205 -9.61 -17.03 12.26
C ILE A 205 -9.31 -18.53 12.10
N ARG A 206 -8.52 -19.12 12.99
CA ARG A 206 -8.18 -20.55 12.95
C ARG A 206 -9.42 -21.45 13.01
N LYS A 207 -10.35 -21.16 13.92
CA LYS A 207 -11.59 -21.93 14.08
C LYS A 207 -12.44 -21.90 12.81
N ASP A 208 -12.53 -20.74 12.16
CA ASP A 208 -13.27 -20.60 10.90
C ASP A 208 -12.65 -21.43 9.77
N MET A 209 -11.33 -21.32 9.57
CA MET A 209 -10.61 -22.09 8.55
C MET A 209 -10.72 -23.61 8.76
N HIS A 210 -10.61 -24.07 10.01
CA HIS A 210 -10.82 -25.50 10.32
C HIS A 210 -12.26 -25.95 10.07
N ARG A 211 -13.25 -25.09 10.37
CA ARG A 211 -14.65 -25.39 10.10
C ARG A 211 -14.89 -25.53 8.60
N GLN A 212 -14.29 -24.66 7.79
CA GLN A 212 -14.37 -24.73 6.35
C GLN A 212 -13.72 -26.01 5.79
N ASN A 213 -12.52 -26.36 6.25
CA ASN A 213 -11.86 -27.60 5.82
C ASN A 213 -12.70 -28.84 6.13
N LYS A 214 -13.27 -28.89 7.34
CA LYS A 214 -14.17 -29.98 7.74
C LYS A 214 -15.38 -30.07 6.81
N LEU A 215 -16.00 -28.94 6.50
CA LEU A 215 -17.14 -28.87 5.56
C LEU A 215 -16.76 -29.37 4.17
N PHE A 216 -15.62 -28.94 3.63
CA PHE A 216 -15.13 -29.38 2.33
C PHE A 216 -14.81 -30.88 2.31
N GLN A 217 -14.18 -31.39 3.38
CA GLN A 217 -13.90 -32.81 3.52
C GLN A 217 -15.19 -33.65 3.52
N GLU A 218 -16.23 -33.17 4.21
CA GLU A 218 -17.55 -33.82 4.28
C GLU A 218 -18.30 -33.78 2.93
N LYS A 219 -18.20 -32.68 2.18
CA LYS A 219 -18.98 -32.46 0.94
C LYS A 219 -18.30 -32.98 -0.33
N PHE A 220 -16.97 -32.92 -0.38
CA PHE A 220 -16.14 -33.17 -1.57
C PHE A 220 -15.01 -34.18 -1.36
N GLY A 221 -14.82 -34.69 -0.14
CA GLY A 221 -13.77 -35.68 0.15
C GLY A 221 -12.33 -35.13 0.18
N SER A 222 -12.15 -33.82 0.04
CA SER A 222 -10.84 -33.14 0.10
C SER A 222 -10.97 -31.79 0.80
N SER A 223 -9.86 -31.29 1.36
CA SER A 223 -9.79 -29.94 1.93
C SER A 223 -9.27 -28.94 0.88
N PRO A 224 -9.73 -27.68 0.89
CA PRO A 224 -9.32 -26.69 -0.09
C PRO A 224 -7.86 -26.29 0.13
N ARG A 225 -7.07 -26.28 -0.93
CA ARG A 225 -5.70 -25.71 -0.95
C ARG A 225 -5.67 -24.23 -1.36
N VAL A 226 -6.80 -23.70 -1.82
CA VAL A 226 -6.98 -22.33 -2.29
C VAL A 226 -7.92 -21.57 -1.35
N LEU A 227 -7.58 -20.32 -1.05
CA LEU A 227 -8.41 -19.39 -0.28
C LEU A 227 -8.56 -18.06 -1.01
N VAL A 228 -9.78 -17.64 -1.23
CA VAL A 228 -10.08 -16.28 -1.67
C VAL A 228 -10.44 -15.46 -0.43
N TRP A 229 -9.82 -14.29 -0.24
CA TRP A 229 -10.07 -13.45 0.92
C TRP A 229 -11.36 -12.63 0.76
N PRO A 230 -12.33 -12.71 1.69
CA PRO A 230 -13.49 -11.83 1.70
C PRO A 230 -13.09 -10.35 1.59
N TYR A 231 -13.77 -9.61 0.72
CA TYR A 231 -13.46 -8.19 0.41
C TYR A 231 -12.01 -7.94 -0.07
N GLY A 232 -11.27 -9.00 -0.44
CA GLY A 232 -9.84 -8.95 -0.75
C GLY A 232 -8.93 -8.56 0.42
N ARG A 233 -9.44 -8.59 1.66
CA ARG A 233 -8.73 -8.13 2.86
C ARG A 233 -8.12 -9.29 3.63
N PHE A 234 -6.87 -9.11 4.04
CA PHE A 234 -6.12 -10.06 4.87
C PHE A 234 -5.00 -9.35 5.62
N ASN A 235 -4.39 -10.06 6.55
CA ASN A 235 -3.17 -9.70 7.26
C ASN A 235 -2.30 -10.94 7.50
N ASP A 236 -1.10 -10.76 8.06
CA ASP A 236 -0.14 -11.85 8.24
C ASP A 236 -0.65 -12.95 9.18
N ILE A 237 -1.41 -12.58 10.21
CA ILE A 237 -2.01 -13.56 11.13
C ILE A 237 -2.99 -14.44 10.36
N SER A 238 -3.87 -13.84 9.56
CA SER A 238 -4.82 -14.60 8.74
C SER A 238 -4.11 -15.47 7.68
N LEU A 239 -3.05 -14.95 7.03
CA LEU A 239 -2.23 -15.71 6.08
C LEU A 239 -1.53 -16.90 6.75
N GLU A 240 -1.01 -16.71 7.96
CA GLU A 240 -0.37 -17.78 8.72
C GLU A 240 -1.37 -18.88 9.08
N GLU A 241 -2.55 -18.52 9.58
CA GLU A 241 -3.59 -19.49 9.92
C GLU A 241 -4.16 -20.19 8.67
N ALA A 242 -4.27 -19.50 7.52
CA ALA A 242 -4.62 -20.12 6.25
C ALA A 242 -3.57 -21.15 5.80
N ARG A 243 -2.28 -20.81 5.90
CA ARG A 243 -1.18 -21.74 5.60
C ARG A 243 -1.21 -22.97 6.52
N ARG A 244 -1.44 -22.77 7.82
CA ARG A 244 -1.58 -23.86 8.80
C ARG A 244 -2.78 -24.77 8.50
N ALA A 245 -3.84 -24.21 7.92
CA ALA A 245 -5.00 -24.95 7.44
C ALA A 245 -4.77 -25.62 6.06
N GLY A 246 -3.59 -25.53 5.46
CA GLY A 246 -3.28 -26.14 4.16
C GLY A 246 -3.73 -25.31 2.94
N MET A 247 -4.22 -24.09 3.16
CA MET A 247 -4.60 -23.16 2.09
C MET A 247 -3.37 -22.35 1.65
N LEU A 248 -2.59 -22.94 0.73
CA LEU A 248 -1.28 -22.41 0.32
C LEU A 248 -1.37 -21.30 -0.73
N PHE A 249 -2.42 -21.31 -1.54
CA PHE A 249 -2.69 -20.32 -2.57
C PHE A 249 -3.77 -19.38 -2.08
N THR A 250 -3.49 -18.09 -1.99
CA THR A 250 -4.48 -17.14 -1.50
C THR A 250 -4.60 -15.90 -2.38
N PHE A 251 -5.80 -15.35 -2.48
CA PHE A 251 -6.13 -14.28 -3.43
C PHE A 251 -6.79 -13.08 -2.76
N GLY A 252 -6.21 -11.89 -2.93
CA GLY A 252 -6.75 -10.60 -2.50
C GLY A 252 -7.50 -9.88 -3.63
N LEU A 253 -7.64 -8.55 -3.54
CA LEU A 253 -8.25 -7.69 -4.58
C LEU A 253 -7.37 -6.47 -4.92
N GLN A 254 -6.05 -6.60 -4.75
CA GLN A 254 -5.13 -5.52 -5.05
C GLN A 254 -4.86 -5.44 -6.55
N THR A 255 -4.57 -4.24 -7.04
CA THR A 255 -4.15 -3.98 -8.42
C THR A 255 -2.70 -4.40 -8.64
N GLY A 256 -2.37 -4.91 -9.84
CA GLY A 256 -1.01 -5.24 -10.24
C GLY A 256 -0.87 -6.63 -10.83
N THR A 257 0.31 -6.96 -11.36
CA THR A 257 0.61 -8.28 -11.91
C THR A 257 1.09 -9.22 -10.82
N ASN A 258 1.07 -10.53 -11.10
CA ASN A 258 1.61 -11.54 -10.22
C ASN A 258 2.76 -12.28 -10.91
N SER A 259 3.76 -12.64 -10.12
CA SER A 259 4.73 -13.68 -10.47
C SER A 259 4.38 -14.98 -9.74
N LEU A 260 5.07 -16.07 -10.08
CA LEU A 260 4.94 -17.35 -9.37
C LEU A 260 5.30 -17.27 -7.86
N LYS A 261 6.00 -16.21 -7.44
CA LYS A 261 6.34 -15.96 -6.03
C LYS A 261 5.18 -15.34 -5.25
N ASP A 262 4.24 -14.70 -5.94
CA ASP A 262 3.17 -13.89 -5.34
C ASP A 262 1.89 -14.69 -5.05
N LEU A 263 1.89 -16.01 -5.30
CA LEU A 263 0.68 -16.84 -5.20
C LEU A 263 0.14 -17.04 -3.76
N CYS A 264 0.89 -16.59 -2.75
CA CYS A 264 0.43 -16.50 -1.37
C CYS A 264 0.07 -15.04 -1.09
N ALA A 265 -1.19 -14.67 -1.38
CA ALA A 265 -1.73 -13.31 -1.49
C ALA A 265 -1.61 -12.66 -2.88
N ALA A 266 -2.00 -13.42 -3.90
CA ALA A 266 -2.05 -12.95 -5.28
C ALA A 266 -3.07 -11.82 -5.46
N ARG A 267 -2.67 -10.85 -6.28
CA ARG A 267 -3.43 -9.67 -6.69
C ARG A 267 -4.48 -10.07 -7.71
N ARG A 268 -5.70 -9.52 -7.60
CA ARG A 268 -6.78 -9.77 -8.55
C ARG A 268 -7.40 -8.47 -9.02
N ILE A 269 -7.71 -8.43 -10.31
CA ILE A 269 -8.48 -7.35 -10.92
C ILE A 269 -9.96 -7.63 -10.64
N LEU A 270 -10.61 -6.74 -9.89
CA LEU A 270 -12.03 -6.82 -9.61
C LEU A 270 -12.82 -6.38 -10.84
N VAL A 271 -13.55 -7.29 -11.47
CA VAL A 271 -14.31 -6.99 -12.68
C VAL A 271 -15.69 -6.47 -12.29
N GLN A 272 -15.90 -5.17 -12.49
CA GLN A 272 -17.18 -4.48 -12.33
C GLN A 272 -17.85 -4.21 -13.69
N PRO A 273 -19.10 -3.73 -13.72
CA PRO A 273 -19.74 -3.26 -14.94
C PRO A 273 -18.98 -2.10 -15.59
N MET A 274 -18.12 -2.40 -16.56
CA MET A 274 -17.25 -1.45 -17.24
C MET A 274 -17.32 -1.59 -18.77
N LYS A 275 -16.92 -0.55 -19.51
CA LYS A 275 -16.79 -0.66 -20.97
C LYS A 275 -15.61 -1.56 -21.31
N MET A 276 -15.66 -2.16 -22.50
CA MET A 276 -14.55 -3.00 -22.98
C MET A 276 -13.21 -2.25 -23.00
N SER A 277 -13.21 -0.95 -23.34
CA SER A 277 -11.99 -0.11 -23.29
C SER A 277 -11.36 -0.06 -21.91
N ASP A 278 -12.18 0.00 -20.87
CA ASP A 278 -11.75 0.14 -19.48
C ASP A 278 -11.22 -1.21 -18.99
N PHE A 279 -11.91 -2.30 -19.34
CA PHE A 279 -11.44 -3.66 -19.10
C PHE A 279 -10.08 -3.93 -19.75
N ILE A 280 -9.89 -3.49 -21.00
CA ILE A 280 -8.61 -3.60 -21.71
C ILE A 280 -7.51 -2.82 -20.96
N CYS A 281 -7.81 -1.61 -20.51
CA CYS A 281 -6.86 -0.80 -19.73
C CYS A 281 -6.44 -1.51 -18.44
N GLU A 282 -7.39 -2.11 -17.72
CA GLU A 282 -7.14 -2.84 -16.48
C GLU A 282 -6.32 -4.12 -16.70
N ILE A 283 -6.68 -4.95 -17.68
CA ILE A 283 -5.97 -6.22 -17.93
C ILE A 283 -4.55 -5.99 -18.50
N GLU A 284 -4.37 -4.94 -19.32
CA GLU A 284 -3.05 -4.52 -19.80
C GLU A 284 -2.24 -3.78 -18.73
N GLN A 285 -2.89 -3.33 -17.65
CA GLN A 285 -2.30 -2.54 -16.57
C GLN A 285 -1.59 -1.28 -17.05
N LYS A 286 -2.18 -0.61 -18.04
CA LYS A 286 -1.75 0.72 -18.51
C LYS A 286 -2.17 1.84 -17.54
N VAL A 287 -2.42 1.51 -16.28
CA VAL A 287 -2.90 2.47 -15.28
C VAL A 287 -1.73 3.42 -14.95
N PRO A 288 -1.84 4.73 -15.23
CA PRO A 288 -0.82 5.69 -14.83
C PRO A 288 -0.66 5.71 -13.31
N CYS A 289 0.55 5.99 -12.81
CA CYS A 289 0.79 6.23 -11.38
C CYS A 289 -0.23 7.28 -10.89
N SER A 290 -1.09 6.92 -9.94
CA SER A 290 -2.14 7.82 -9.48
C SER A 290 -1.51 9.08 -8.89
N LEU A 291 -1.80 10.24 -9.47
CA LEU A 291 -1.40 11.55 -8.94
C LEU A 291 -1.77 11.61 -7.46
N ILE A 292 -0.88 12.16 -6.62
CA ILE A 292 -1.20 12.41 -5.21
C ILE A 292 -1.54 13.88 -5.09
N ARG A 293 -2.72 14.14 -4.56
CA ARG A 293 -3.13 15.45 -4.05
C ARG A 293 -3.55 15.24 -2.61
N ALA A 294 -2.72 15.72 -1.70
CA ALA A 294 -2.86 15.44 -0.27
C ALA A 294 -3.09 16.68 0.57
N ALA A 295 -3.87 16.53 1.64
CA ALA A 295 -3.95 17.47 2.74
C ALA A 295 -3.37 16.81 4.00
N GLN A 296 -2.46 17.49 4.70
CA GLN A 296 -2.03 17.04 6.03
C GLN A 296 -2.90 17.72 7.09
N ILE A 297 -3.50 16.91 7.97
CA ILE A 297 -4.57 17.32 8.87
C ILE A 297 -4.21 16.99 10.31
N ASP A 298 -4.32 17.99 11.18
CA ASP A 298 -4.17 17.86 12.62
C ASP A 298 -5.48 17.35 13.23
N LEU A 299 -5.44 16.20 13.89
CA LEU A 299 -6.60 15.63 14.60
C LEU A 299 -6.82 16.34 15.93
N ASP A 300 -5.78 16.98 16.48
CA ASP A 300 -5.88 17.91 17.62
C ASP A 300 -6.92 19.02 17.38
N LEU A 301 -7.03 19.51 16.14
CA LEU A 301 -7.98 20.56 15.77
C LEU A 301 -9.43 20.05 15.72
N ILE A 302 -9.61 18.76 15.41
CA ILE A 302 -10.93 18.13 15.25
C ILE A 302 -11.48 17.63 16.59
N TYR A 303 -10.59 17.16 17.46
CA TYR A 303 -10.92 16.63 18.77
C TYR A 303 -11.53 17.70 19.68
N ASP A 304 -12.73 17.41 20.18
CA ASP A 304 -13.37 18.17 21.26
C ASP A 304 -13.24 17.39 22.58
N PRO A 305 -12.57 17.93 23.61
CA PRO A 305 -12.33 17.23 24.87
C PRO A 305 -13.57 17.10 25.76
N VAL A 306 -14.67 17.77 25.43
CA VAL A 306 -15.89 17.81 26.24
C VAL A 306 -16.98 16.93 25.64
N SER A 307 -17.07 16.84 24.31
CA SER A 307 -18.17 16.18 23.62
C SER A 307 -17.71 15.31 22.44
N GLU A 308 -17.98 14.00 22.55
CA GLU A 308 -17.81 13.05 21.43
C GLU A 308 -18.68 13.44 20.23
N GLU A 309 -19.91 13.93 20.45
CA GLU A 309 -20.80 14.42 19.39
C GLU A 309 -20.26 15.68 18.70
N GLN A 310 -19.58 16.56 19.42
CA GLN A 310 -18.91 17.71 18.81
C GLN A 310 -17.69 17.27 18.00
N THR A 311 -16.92 16.30 18.50
CA THR A 311 -15.81 15.69 17.74
C THR A 311 -16.31 15.09 16.42
N ASP A 312 -17.43 14.36 16.43
CA ASP A 312 -18.02 13.77 15.22
C ASP A 312 -18.52 14.85 14.24
N ARG A 313 -19.15 15.92 14.76
CA ARG A 313 -19.54 17.09 13.93
C ARG A 313 -18.33 17.77 13.29
N ASN A 314 -17.25 17.98 14.03
CA ASN A 314 -16.02 18.56 13.53
C ASN A 314 -15.40 17.68 12.42
N LEU A 315 -15.40 16.36 12.63
CA LEU A 315 -14.95 15.39 11.63
C LEU A 315 -15.83 15.43 10.37
N GLY A 316 -17.14 15.58 10.52
CA GLY A 316 -18.09 15.78 9.42
C GLY A 316 -17.73 17.00 8.56
N LEU A 317 -17.48 18.16 9.19
CA LEU A 317 -17.06 19.39 8.50
C LEU A 317 -15.74 19.19 7.75
N LEU A 318 -14.77 18.53 8.36
CA LEU A 318 -13.48 18.21 7.72
C LEU A 318 -13.70 17.35 6.47
N ILE A 319 -14.53 16.32 6.57
CA ILE A 319 -14.81 15.40 5.46
C ILE A 319 -15.49 16.13 4.30
N GLU A 320 -16.48 16.97 4.57
CA GLU A 320 -17.13 17.79 3.54
C GLU A 320 -16.13 18.70 2.83
N ARG A 321 -15.22 19.32 3.59
CA ARG A 321 -14.13 20.14 3.07
C ARG A 321 -13.18 19.35 2.17
N LEU A 322 -12.75 18.15 2.60
CA LEU A 322 -11.86 17.29 1.81
C LEU A 322 -12.51 16.85 0.50
N LEU A 323 -13.80 16.52 0.53
CA LEU A 323 -14.58 16.17 -0.65
C LEU A 323 -14.75 17.37 -1.60
N ALA A 324 -15.06 18.55 -1.06
CA ALA A 324 -15.18 19.77 -1.83
C ALA A 324 -13.84 20.13 -2.51
N LEU A 325 -12.71 19.92 -1.83
CA LEU A 325 -11.38 20.13 -2.38
C LEU A 325 -11.00 19.09 -3.46
N GLY A 326 -11.54 17.88 -3.39
CA GLY A 326 -11.29 16.81 -4.36
C GLY A 326 -9.90 16.17 -4.25
N VAL A 327 -9.31 16.22 -3.05
CA VAL A 327 -8.08 15.48 -2.73
C VAL A 327 -8.35 13.98 -2.69
N ASN A 328 -7.32 13.18 -2.99
CA ASN A 328 -7.42 11.72 -2.96
C ASN A 328 -6.61 11.09 -1.82
N THR A 329 -5.85 11.89 -1.07
CA THR A 329 -4.97 11.44 0.00
C THR A 329 -5.06 12.40 1.20
N VAL A 330 -5.02 11.86 2.41
CA VAL A 330 -4.93 12.62 3.65
C VAL A 330 -3.77 12.06 4.48
N TYR A 331 -2.93 12.96 5.00
CA TYR A 331 -1.94 12.65 6.01
C TYR A 331 -2.53 13.04 7.37
N LEU A 332 -3.15 12.07 8.06
CA LEU A 332 -3.92 12.32 9.27
C LEU A 332 -3.05 12.11 10.50
N GLN A 333 -2.95 13.12 11.36
CA GLN A 333 -2.24 13.04 12.63
C GLN A 333 -2.80 11.92 13.50
N ALA A 334 -1.95 10.97 13.90
CA ALA A 334 -2.31 9.86 14.78
C ALA A 334 -1.92 10.09 16.24
N PHE A 335 -1.16 11.15 16.50
CA PHE A 335 -0.65 11.55 17.80
C PHE A 335 -1.27 12.88 18.25
N ALA A 336 -1.07 13.26 19.51
CA ALA A 336 -1.49 14.55 20.04
C ALA A 336 -0.27 15.44 20.32
N ASP A 337 -0.31 16.67 19.80
CA ASP A 337 0.63 17.77 20.09
C ASP A 337 -0.12 19.12 20.05
N PRO A 338 -1.10 19.33 20.95
CA PRO A 338 -1.96 20.51 20.91
C PRO A 338 -1.21 21.82 21.15
N GLU A 339 -0.02 21.75 21.76
CA GLU A 339 0.84 22.91 22.04
C GLU A 339 1.88 23.14 20.94
N GLY A 340 1.97 22.27 19.92
CA GLY A 340 2.94 22.37 18.82
C GLY A 340 4.39 22.32 19.28
N THR A 341 4.66 21.57 20.35
CA THR A 341 5.98 21.52 21.01
C THR A 341 6.92 20.48 20.39
N GLY A 342 6.39 19.58 19.56
CA GLY A 342 7.09 18.37 19.11
C GLY A 342 7.27 17.33 20.21
N ARG A 343 6.60 17.50 21.37
CA ARG A 343 6.69 16.59 22.54
C ARG A 343 5.49 15.68 22.62
N ILE A 344 5.59 14.54 21.95
CA ILE A 344 4.45 13.64 21.80
C ILE A 344 4.37 12.68 22.99
N ASN A 345 3.37 12.87 23.84
CA ASN A 345 3.14 12.08 25.05
C ASN A 345 1.87 11.20 24.98
N SER A 346 0.99 11.48 24.03
CA SER A 346 -0.29 10.79 23.89
C SER A 346 -0.68 10.63 22.43
N VAL A 347 -1.56 9.66 22.17
CA VAL A 347 -2.02 9.29 20.82
C VAL A 347 -3.53 9.12 20.76
N TYR A 348 -4.05 9.06 19.54
CA TYR A 348 -5.48 8.93 19.27
C TYR A 348 -5.95 7.49 18.98
N PHE A 349 -5.12 6.49 19.32
CA PHE A 349 -5.41 5.07 19.09
C PHE A 349 -4.94 4.21 20.28
N PRO A 350 -5.61 3.07 20.56
CA PRO A 350 -5.20 2.13 21.60
C PRO A 350 -3.78 1.59 21.34
N ASN A 351 -2.92 1.64 22.35
CA ASN A 351 -1.54 1.17 22.27
C ASN A 351 -0.99 0.75 23.64
N ARG A 352 0.16 0.09 23.66
CA ARG A 352 0.81 -0.48 24.86
C ARG A 352 1.71 0.49 25.65
N HIS A 353 2.08 1.64 25.11
CA HIS A 353 3.19 2.46 25.63
C HIS A 353 2.84 3.90 25.99
N LEU A 354 1.98 4.55 25.22
CA LEU A 354 1.59 5.94 25.35
C LEU A 354 0.17 6.08 25.85
N GLU A 355 -0.10 7.19 26.53
CA GLU A 355 -1.45 7.53 26.92
C GLU A 355 -2.36 7.68 25.69
N VAL A 356 -3.58 7.18 25.79
CA VAL A 356 -4.59 7.33 24.73
C VAL A 356 -5.43 8.55 25.08
N ARG A 357 -5.22 9.66 24.37
CA ARG A 357 -5.95 10.92 24.62
C ARG A 357 -7.44 10.76 24.32
N ALA A 358 -7.74 10.10 23.20
CA ALA A 358 -9.09 9.67 22.82
C ALA A 358 -9.00 8.60 21.74
N ASP A 359 -9.83 7.55 21.78
CA ASP A 359 -9.86 6.51 20.74
C ASP A 359 -10.71 6.93 19.54
N ILE A 360 -10.22 7.91 18.77
CA ILE A 360 -10.95 8.52 17.64
C ILE A 360 -10.26 8.34 16.28
N PHE A 361 -8.99 7.93 16.27
CA PHE A 361 -8.21 7.84 15.03
C PHE A 361 -8.79 6.79 14.08
N SER A 362 -9.14 5.60 14.58
CA SER A 362 -9.71 4.52 13.77
C SER A 362 -11.04 4.93 13.12
N HIS A 363 -11.82 5.75 13.83
CA HIS A 363 -13.09 6.30 13.38
C HIS A 363 -12.90 7.35 12.28
N ALA A 364 -12.01 8.32 12.49
CA ALA A 364 -11.66 9.32 11.48
C ALA A 364 -11.12 8.67 10.19
N VAL A 365 -10.21 7.69 10.32
CA VAL A 365 -9.71 6.89 9.19
C VAL A 365 -10.87 6.21 8.44
N HIS A 366 -11.79 5.57 9.17
CA HIS A 366 -12.93 4.88 8.57
C HIS A 366 -13.80 5.84 7.75
N GLN A 367 -14.23 6.94 8.37
CA GLN A 367 -15.15 7.90 7.76
C GLN A 367 -14.53 8.54 6.51
N ILE A 368 -13.24 8.88 6.52
CA ILE A 368 -12.58 9.43 5.34
C ILE A 368 -12.45 8.37 4.23
N MET A 369 -12.07 7.13 4.57
CA MET A 369 -11.82 6.08 3.57
C MET A 369 -13.07 5.57 2.85
N ILE A 370 -14.22 5.46 3.53
CA ILE A 370 -15.47 5.03 2.88
C ILE A 370 -15.96 6.02 1.81
N ARG A 371 -15.39 7.24 1.79
CA ARG A 371 -15.67 8.29 0.79
C ARG A 371 -14.60 8.35 -0.32
N GLY A 372 -13.73 7.34 -0.40
CA GLY A 372 -12.78 7.16 -1.50
C GLY A 372 -11.43 7.87 -1.32
N ILE A 373 -11.16 8.46 -0.15
CA ILE A 373 -9.90 9.16 0.14
C ILE A 373 -8.94 8.22 0.88
N LYS A 374 -7.69 8.11 0.40
CA LYS A 374 -6.65 7.30 1.07
C LYS A 374 -6.15 8.02 2.31
N VAL A 375 -6.08 7.33 3.45
CA VAL A 375 -5.57 7.91 4.70
C VAL A 375 -4.22 7.30 5.06
N TYR A 376 -3.21 8.13 5.23
CA TYR A 376 -1.92 7.75 5.80
C TYR A 376 -1.87 8.26 7.23
N ALA A 377 -1.52 7.39 8.18
CA ALA A 377 -1.25 7.82 9.54
C ALA A 377 0.04 8.63 9.56
N TRP A 378 -0.05 9.89 9.94
CA TRP A 378 1.11 10.70 10.23
C TRP A 378 1.57 10.40 11.66
N MET A 379 2.80 9.88 11.77
CA MET A 379 3.35 9.30 13.00
C MET A 379 4.75 9.84 13.30
N PRO A 380 5.07 10.10 14.59
CA PRO A 380 6.44 10.34 15.01
C PRO A 380 7.31 9.13 14.74
N THR A 381 8.56 9.36 14.36
CA THR A 381 9.54 8.29 14.15
C THR A 381 10.39 8.07 15.38
N LEU A 382 10.85 9.15 16.03
CA LEU A 382 11.74 9.12 17.20
C LEU A 382 11.22 9.96 18.37
N GLY A 383 10.45 11.02 18.09
CA GLY A 383 9.99 12.08 18.98
C GLY A 383 8.85 11.66 19.89
N VAL A 384 9.06 10.62 20.71
CA VAL A 384 8.03 10.04 21.58
C VAL A 384 8.48 10.10 23.04
N MET A 385 7.59 10.51 23.94
CA MET A 385 7.85 10.62 25.39
C MET A 385 7.06 9.58 26.20
N LEU A 386 7.77 8.72 26.93
CA LEU A 386 7.18 7.74 27.84
C LEU A 386 6.93 8.38 29.22
N GLN A 387 5.83 9.11 29.37
CA GLN A 387 5.51 9.77 30.64
C GLN A 387 5.36 8.80 31.82
N THR A 388 4.92 7.58 31.56
CA THR A 388 4.73 6.53 32.58
C THR A 388 6.06 5.98 33.11
N ASP A 389 7.19 6.21 32.42
CA ASP A 389 8.52 5.76 32.85
C ASP A 389 9.61 6.78 32.45
N GLN A 390 9.61 7.92 33.14
CA GLN A 390 10.59 9.00 32.90
C GLN A 390 12.04 8.51 33.03
N LYS A 391 12.33 7.60 33.97
CA LYS A 391 13.67 7.04 34.15
C LYS A 391 14.10 6.28 32.91
N LEU A 392 13.21 5.46 32.36
CA LEU A 392 13.49 4.75 31.11
C LEU A 392 13.67 5.72 29.96
N TYR A 393 12.82 6.74 29.83
CA TYR A 393 12.94 7.77 28.80
C TYR A 393 14.34 8.43 28.81
N GLU A 394 14.82 8.88 29.98
CA GLU A 394 16.16 9.49 30.12
C GLU A 394 17.31 8.55 29.72
N THR A 395 17.12 7.23 29.90
CA THR A 395 18.13 6.23 29.48
C THR A 395 18.09 5.89 28.00
N LEU A 396 17.04 6.30 27.26
CA LEU A 396 16.83 5.94 25.86
C LEU A 396 16.92 7.13 24.91
N LYS A 397 16.89 8.37 25.42
CA LYS A 397 16.94 9.58 24.59
C LYS A 397 18.28 9.75 23.88
N VAL A 398 18.24 10.39 22.72
CA VAL A 398 19.43 10.85 21.99
C VAL A 398 20.28 11.70 22.91
N LYS A 399 21.60 11.53 22.86
CA LYS A 399 22.54 12.36 23.62
C LYS A 399 23.38 13.18 22.67
N ARG A 400 23.56 14.46 23.01
CA ARG A 400 24.54 15.31 22.34
C ARG A 400 25.95 14.97 22.83
N CYS A 401 26.93 15.17 21.95
CA CYS A 401 28.34 14.93 22.23
C CYS A 401 29.03 16.07 22.99
N THR A 402 28.30 17.16 23.29
CA THR A 402 28.77 18.33 24.02
C THR A 402 27.93 18.57 25.28
N ASP A 403 28.57 18.95 26.38
CA ASP A 403 27.92 19.22 27.68
C ASP A 403 27.17 20.58 27.76
N VAL A 404 27.00 21.28 26.63
CA VAL A 404 26.29 22.57 26.62
C VAL A 404 24.78 22.32 26.69
N GLU A 405 24.18 22.59 27.85
CA GLU A 405 22.72 22.68 28.00
C GLU A 405 22.20 23.89 27.21
N THR A 406 21.81 23.68 25.95
CA THR A 406 21.22 24.76 25.12
C THR A 406 19.71 24.93 25.35
N GLY A 407 19.12 24.32 26.37
CA GLY A 407 17.68 24.40 26.66
C GLY A 407 16.74 23.68 25.68
N GLU A 408 17.25 23.21 24.54
CA GLU A 408 16.54 22.37 23.57
C GLU A 408 16.63 20.90 23.98
N ASP A 409 15.74 20.45 24.86
CA ASP A 409 15.59 19.02 25.17
C ASP A 409 15.04 18.31 23.92
N THR A 410 15.90 17.53 23.26
CA THR A 410 15.51 16.81 22.05
C THR A 410 14.72 15.59 22.46
N CYS A 411 13.39 15.62 22.27
CA CYS A 411 12.49 14.55 22.69
C CYS A 411 12.57 13.26 21.85
N ARG A 412 13.71 13.01 21.20
CA ARG A 412 13.96 11.90 20.28
C ARG A 412 14.63 10.74 20.99
N PHE A 413 14.15 9.53 20.76
CA PHE A 413 14.85 8.32 21.17
C PHE A 413 16.05 7.99 20.28
N SER A 414 17.09 7.42 20.90
CA SER A 414 18.27 6.92 20.18
C SER A 414 17.89 5.71 19.30
N PRO A 415 18.00 5.80 17.96
CA PRO A 415 17.68 4.69 17.07
C PRO A 415 18.65 3.51 17.21
N PHE A 416 19.83 3.74 17.82
CA PHE A 416 20.82 2.70 18.09
C PHE A 416 20.39 1.73 19.19
N SER A 417 19.51 2.17 20.10
CA SER A 417 19.02 1.32 21.19
C SER A 417 18.02 0.28 20.68
N LYS A 418 18.31 -1.00 20.91
CA LYS A 418 17.37 -2.10 20.60
C LYS A 418 16.04 -1.95 21.36
N LYS A 419 16.08 -1.41 22.58
CA LYS A 419 14.88 -1.21 23.41
C LYS A 419 13.99 -0.10 22.83
N THR A 420 14.61 0.98 22.34
CA THR A 420 13.90 2.04 21.59
C THR A 420 13.18 1.47 20.38
N ARG A 421 13.92 0.76 19.52
CA ARG A 421 13.35 0.19 18.29
C ARG A 421 12.18 -0.75 18.57
N LYS A 422 12.28 -1.56 19.62
CA LYS A 422 11.19 -2.42 20.09
C LYS A 422 9.95 -1.61 20.48
N ILE A 423 10.08 -0.60 21.33
CA ILE A 423 8.94 0.22 21.81
C ILE A 423 8.27 0.94 20.64
N LEU A 424 9.05 1.56 19.76
CA LEU A 424 8.52 2.23 18.56
C LEU A 424 7.82 1.23 17.63
N GLY A 425 8.41 0.05 17.41
CA GLY A 425 7.80 -1.03 16.65
C GLY A 425 6.45 -1.49 17.23
N GLU A 426 6.36 -1.62 18.55
CA GLU A 426 5.14 -1.99 19.27
C GLU A 426 4.04 -0.90 19.15
N ILE A 427 4.40 0.39 19.19
CA ILE A 427 3.45 1.50 18.95
C ILE A 427 2.90 1.47 17.52
N TYR A 428 3.78 1.29 16.52
CA TYR A 428 3.37 1.20 15.11
C TYR A 428 2.52 -0.05 14.85
N GLU A 429 2.86 -1.17 15.49
CA GLU A 429 2.07 -2.38 15.45
C GLU A 429 0.65 -2.17 16.01
N ASP A 430 0.53 -1.46 17.14
CA ASP A 430 -0.76 -1.16 17.75
C ASP A 430 -1.61 -0.23 16.88
N LEU A 431 -1.00 0.79 16.26
CA LEU A 431 -1.66 1.64 15.27
C LEU A 431 -2.28 0.81 14.15
N ALA A 432 -1.48 -0.07 13.53
CA ALA A 432 -1.94 -0.89 12.41
C ALA A 432 -2.94 -1.98 12.85
N GLY A 433 -2.86 -2.47 14.09
CA GLY A 433 -3.80 -3.42 14.66
C GLY A 433 -5.20 -2.85 14.85
N HIS A 434 -5.32 -1.56 15.19
CA HIS A 434 -6.60 -0.91 15.54
C HIS A 434 -7.16 0.02 14.45
N SER A 435 -6.43 0.29 13.35
CA SER A 435 -6.89 1.21 12.29
C SER A 435 -6.72 0.65 10.88
N GLN A 436 -7.61 0.99 9.94
CA GLN A 436 -7.63 0.48 8.57
C GLN A 436 -6.82 1.36 7.57
N ILE A 437 -5.69 1.92 8.01
CA ILE A 437 -4.91 2.89 7.25
C ILE A 437 -4.43 2.37 5.88
N SER A 438 -4.33 3.29 4.90
CA SER A 438 -3.76 3.03 3.57
C SER A 438 -2.23 3.15 3.56
N GLY A 439 -1.65 3.76 4.58
CA GLY A 439 -0.22 3.99 4.66
C GLY A 439 0.22 4.74 5.91
N VAL A 440 1.50 5.07 5.97
CA VAL A 440 2.10 5.87 7.05
C VAL A 440 2.96 6.98 6.46
N LEU A 441 2.86 8.18 7.03
CA LEU A 441 3.80 9.28 6.85
C LEU A 441 4.70 9.36 8.08
N PHE A 442 5.97 8.98 7.91
CA PHE A 442 7.00 9.19 8.93
C PHE A 442 7.28 10.68 9.08
N GLN A 443 7.20 11.16 10.32
CA GLN A 443 7.50 12.52 10.70
C GLN A 443 8.96 12.89 10.39
N ASP A 444 9.22 14.19 10.33
CA ASP A 444 10.53 14.80 10.09
C ASP A 444 11.49 14.73 11.30
N ASP A 445 11.07 14.13 12.40
CA ASP A 445 11.84 13.93 13.63
C ASP A 445 12.91 12.82 13.52
N ALA A 446 12.90 12.05 12.42
CA ALA A 446 13.90 11.06 12.06
C ALA A 446 15.20 11.70 11.54
N VAL A 447 15.85 12.49 12.40
CA VAL A 447 17.09 13.21 12.13
C VAL A 447 18.08 13.05 13.27
N LEU A 448 19.38 13.15 12.96
CA LEU A 448 20.46 13.28 13.94
C LEU A 448 21.42 14.37 13.49
N SER A 449 21.67 15.35 14.35
CA SER A 449 22.63 16.42 14.07
C SER A 449 24.07 15.90 13.97
N ASP A 450 24.97 16.75 13.52
CA ASP A 450 26.41 16.52 13.49
C ASP A 450 27.00 16.30 14.90
N GLN A 451 26.33 16.84 15.92
CA GLN A 451 26.66 16.67 17.35
C GLN A 451 25.93 15.50 18.03
N GLU A 452 25.19 14.68 17.27
CA GLU A 452 24.43 13.53 17.75
C GLU A 452 24.77 12.28 16.92
N ASP A 453 24.65 11.06 17.42
CA ASP A 453 24.19 10.65 18.76
C ASP A 453 25.36 10.08 19.58
N CYS A 454 25.58 10.62 20.78
CA CYS A 454 26.57 10.15 21.77
C CYS A 454 25.99 9.21 22.83
N HIS A 455 24.80 8.66 22.58
CA HIS A 455 24.23 7.61 23.42
C HIS A 455 25.17 6.38 23.48
N PRO A 456 25.30 5.66 24.63
CA PRO A 456 26.21 4.52 24.75
C PRO A 456 26.04 3.43 23.69
N CYS A 457 24.81 3.20 23.20
CA CYS A 457 24.56 2.26 22.10
C CYS A 457 25.13 2.75 20.76
N ALA A 458 25.10 4.06 20.49
CA ALA A 458 25.63 4.65 19.28
C ALA A 458 27.17 4.57 19.26
N LEU A 459 27.80 4.91 20.39
CA LEU A 459 29.26 4.77 20.56
C LEU A 459 29.73 3.31 20.46
N ARG A 460 28.94 2.36 20.96
CA ARG A 460 29.22 0.93 20.80
C ARG A 460 29.12 0.49 19.34
N ALA A 461 28.06 0.88 18.64
CA ALA A 461 27.89 0.56 17.21
C ALA A 461 29.06 1.12 16.38
N TRP A 462 29.55 2.32 16.72
CA TRP A 462 30.75 2.87 16.12
C TRP A 462 32.01 2.05 16.43
N ALA A 463 32.22 1.66 17.69
CA ALA A 463 33.35 0.85 18.09
C ALA A 463 33.37 -0.51 17.37
N ASP A 464 32.22 -1.18 17.30
CA ASP A 464 32.05 -2.46 16.61
C ASP A 464 32.40 -2.32 15.12
N LEU A 465 31.93 -1.26 14.45
CA LEU A 465 32.26 -0.99 13.04
C LEU A 465 33.76 -0.76 12.80
N MET A 466 34.44 -0.06 13.73
CA MET A 466 35.89 0.16 13.63
C MET A 466 36.66 -1.15 13.78
N ILE A 467 36.22 -2.02 14.68
CA ILE A 467 36.77 -3.39 14.85
C ILE A 467 36.56 -4.21 13.58
N GLU A 468 35.34 -4.25 13.05
CA GLU A 468 34.99 -5.00 11.83
C GLU A 468 35.77 -4.54 10.59
N THR A 469 36.07 -3.24 10.50
CA THR A 469 36.84 -2.66 9.40
C THR A 469 38.35 -2.67 9.61
N GLY A 470 38.83 -3.22 10.75
CA GLY A 470 40.25 -3.29 11.09
C GLY A 470 40.91 -1.92 11.33
N LYS A 471 40.12 -0.89 11.60
CA LYS A 471 40.60 0.48 11.85
C LYS A 471 40.82 0.71 13.35
N PRO A 472 41.86 1.46 13.75
CA PRO A 472 42.05 1.80 15.16
C PRO A 472 40.86 2.63 15.66
N TYR A 473 40.39 2.35 16.87
CA TYR A 473 39.30 3.12 17.46
C TYR A 473 39.70 4.59 17.64
N THR A 474 38.88 5.48 17.09
CA THR A 474 38.91 6.91 17.37
C THR A 474 37.50 7.33 17.77
N PRO A 475 37.31 8.31 18.67
CA PRO A 475 35.98 8.88 18.91
C PRO A 475 35.32 9.31 17.59
N PRO A 476 33.99 9.18 17.45
CA PRO A 476 33.29 9.61 16.25
C PRO A 476 33.47 11.12 16.06
N ASN A 477 33.75 11.52 14.82
CA ASN A 477 33.88 12.91 14.39
C ASN A 477 32.68 13.26 13.50
N ALA A 478 32.05 14.40 13.74
CA ALA A 478 30.91 14.93 13.00
C ALA A 478 31.08 14.82 11.47
N SER A 479 32.22 15.27 10.95
CA SER A 479 32.51 15.29 9.51
C SER A 479 33.10 13.97 8.98
N ASN A 480 33.15 12.90 9.78
CA ASN A 480 33.64 11.61 9.31
C ASN A 480 32.57 10.93 8.43
N PRO A 481 32.85 10.67 7.14
CA PRO A 481 31.85 10.10 6.21
C PRO A 481 31.35 8.73 6.63
N VAL A 482 32.16 7.94 7.36
CA VAL A 482 31.73 6.62 7.88
C VAL A 482 30.73 6.79 9.02
N TRP A 483 30.92 7.80 9.88
CA TRP A 483 29.99 8.11 10.96
C TRP A 483 28.66 8.64 10.42
N ILE A 484 28.71 9.58 9.47
CA ILE A 484 27.53 10.10 8.77
C ILE A 484 26.73 8.95 8.15
N SER A 485 27.39 8.08 7.38
CA SER A 485 26.74 6.93 6.76
C SER A 485 26.15 5.96 7.79
N LEU A 486 26.82 5.73 8.92
CA LEU A 486 26.31 4.87 9.99
C LEU A 486 25.02 5.45 10.59
N LYS A 487 24.97 6.77 10.88
CA LYS A 487 23.75 7.44 11.38
C LYS A 487 22.59 7.29 10.41
N THR A 488 22.80 7.66 9.14
CA THR A 488 21.76 7.57 8.10
C THR A 488 21.28 6.13 7.94
N ARG A 489 22.19 5.16 7.85
CA ARG A 489 21.83 3.75 7.71
C ARG A 489 21.06 3.21 8.92
N THR A 490 21.37 3.68 10.13
CA THR A 490 20.68 3.26 11.35
C THR A 490 19.23 3.74 11.35
N ILE A 491 18.98 4.99 10.92
CA ILE A 491 17.61 5.50 10.75
C ILE A 491 16.88 4.72 9.65
N ASP A 492 17.54 4.46 8.51
CA ASP A 492 16.91 3.71 7.42
C ASP A 492 16.54 2.28 7.84
N LEU A 493 17.40 1.60 8.62
CA LEU A 493 17.10 0.29 9.20
C LEU A 493 15.93 0.35 10.19
N LEU A 494 15.85 1.39 11.02
CA LEU A 494 14.69 1.59 11.89
C LEU A 494 13.41 1.75 11.06
N LEU A 495 13.42 2.54 9.99
CA LEU A 495 12.26 2.70 9.11
C LEU A 495 11.86 1.37 8.45
N GLU A 496 12.84 0.58 7.98
CA GLU A 496 12.61 -0.78 7.45
C GLU A 496 11.92 -1.69 8.51
N GLU A 497 12.36 -1.62 9.77
CA GLU A 497 11.75 -2.34 10.91
C GLU A 497 10.29 -1.86 11.14
N LEU A 498 10.05 -0.55 11.25
CA LEU A 498 8.70 0.00 11.47
C LEU A 498 7.73 -0.34 10.32
N ILE A 499 8.21 -0.30 9.08
CA ILE A 499 7.46 -0.75 7.89
C ILE A 499 7.00 -2.20 8.06
N SER A 500 7.87 -3.07 8.56
CA SER A 500 7.54 -4.48 8.76
C SER A 500 6.44 -4.69 9.81
N HIS A 501 6.48 -3.93 10.91
CA HIS A 501 5.45 -3.95 11.96
C HIS A 501 4.07 -3.54 11.42
N ILE A 502 4.01 -2.50 10.59
CA ILE A 502 2.77 -2.07 9.94
C ILE A 502 2.27 -3.11 8.95
N ARG A 503 3.16 -3.65 8.09
CA ARG A 503 2.80 -4.61 7.04
C ARG A 503 2.21 -5.90 7.59
N ARG A 504 2.60 -6.29 8.81
CA ARG A 504 1.99 -7.42 9.54
C ARG A 504 0.47 -7.35 9.58
N PHE A 505 -0.08 -6.17 9.77
CA PHE A 505 -1.54 -5.94 9.83
C PHE A 505 -2.08 -5.31 8.54
N ARG A 506 -1.26 -4.56 7.82
CA ARG A 506 -1.62 -3.85 6.58
C ARG A 506 -0.62 -4.16 5.47
N PRO A 507 -0.67 -5.35 4.84
CA PRO A 507 0.32 -5.80 3.86
C PRO A 507 0.49 -4.86 2.66
N HIS A 508 -0.54 -4.07 2.35
CA HIS A 508 -0.57 -3.13 1.22
C HIS A 508 -0.37 -1.67 1.62
N ALA A 509 -0.07 -1.41 2.88
CA ALA A 509 0.24 -0.06 3.33
C ALA A 509 1.41 0.52 2.52
N LYS A 510 1.25 1.79 2.18
CA LYS A 510 2.26 2.59 1.48
C LYS A 510 2.97 3.52 2.46
N PHE A 511 4.24 3.79 2.22
CA PHE A 511 5.07 4.53 3.18
C PHE A 511 5.62 5.81 2.57
N CYS A 512 5.43 6.89 3.30
CA CYS A 512 5.92 8.23 2.99
C CYS A 512 6.90 8.66 4.09
N ARG A 513 7.95 9.40 3.75
CA ARG A 513 8.87 10.01 4.72
C ARG A 513 8.97 11.51 4.47
N ASN A 514 8.78 12.33 5.51
CA ASN A 514 9.12 13.75 5.43
C ASN A 514 10.64 13.92 5.29
N VAL A 515 11.06 14.74 4.33
CA VAL A 515 12.47 15.07 4.08
C VAL A 515 12.61 16.59 3.98
N PHE A 516 13.62 17.13 4.66
CA PHE A 516 13.96 18.54 4.59
C PHE A 516 14.38 18.92 3.17
N ALA A 517 13.98 20.10 2.69
CA ALA A 517 14.33 20.54 1.35
C ALA A 517 15.86 20.69 1.17
N GLU A 518 16.57 21.07 2.24
CA GLU A 518 18.04 21.13 2.22
C GLU A 518 18.66 19.76 1.90
N ALA A 519 18.14 18.66 2.45
CA ALA A 519 18.63 17.30 2.14
C ALA A 519 18.41 16.86 0.69
N VAL A 520 17.61 17.61 -0.07
CA VAL A 520 17.42 17.42 -1.51
C VAL A 520 18.37 18.30 -2.32
N ILE A 521 18.50 19.58 -1.93
CA ILE A 521 19.27 20.59 -2.68
C ILE A 521 20.78 20.45 -2.40
N ASN A 522 21.14 20.11 -1.17
CA ASN A 522 22.52 20.03 -0.68
C ASN A 522 22.78 18.64 -0.06
N PRO A 523 23.28 17.66 -0.83
CA PRO A 523 23.58 16.33 -0.31
C PRO A 523 24.59 16.30 0.86
N ALA A 524 25.41 17.34 1.04
CA ALA A 524 26.32 17.42 2.18
C ALA A 524 25.57 17.61 3.51
N SER A 525 24.31 18.06 3.49
CA SER A 525 23.49 18.20 4.69
C SER A 525 23.16 16.88 5.37
N GLU A 526 23.47 15.75 4.74
CA GLU A 526 23.43 14.45 5.39
C GLU A 526 24.27 14.43 6.69
N GLU A 527 25.32 15.25 6.79
CA GLU A 527 26.15 15.41 7.99
C GLU A 527 25.34 15.83 9.23
N TRP A 528 24.44 16.82 9.09
CA TRP A 528 23.65 17.40 10.18
C TRP A 528 22.16 17.02 10.19
N PHE A 529 21.68 16.26 9.20
CA PHE A 529 20.34 15.68 9.26
C PHE A 529 20.35 14.15 9.42
N ALA A 530 21.42 13.46 9.05
CA ALA A 530 21.42 12.00 8.85
C ALA A 530 20.24 11.56 7.95
N GLN A 531 19.92 12.38 6.95
CA GLN A 531 18.90 12.14 5.94
C GLN A 531 19.50 12.19 4.56
N SER A 532 19.19 11.18 3.74
CA SER A 532 19.59 11.10 2.34
C SER A 532 18.36 10.99 1.45
N TYR A 533 18.13 11.99 0.60
CA TYR A 533 17.02 11.98 -0.37
C TYR A 533 17.06 10.74 -1.28
N THR A 534 18.26 10.35 -1.72
CA THR A 534 18.45 9.16 -2.57
C THR A 534 18.12 7.87 -1.83
N SER A 535 18.46 7.77 -0.54
CA SER A 535 18.09 6.60 0.28
C SER A 535 16.58 6.55 0.49
N ALA A 536 15.96 7.67 0.85
CA ALA A 536 14.52 7.78 1.08
C ALA A 536 13.70 7.39 -0.16
N ILE A 537 14.11 7.80 -1.37
CA ILE A 537 13.46 7.40 -2.62
C ILE A 537 13.52 5.88 -2.82
N ARG A 538 14.59 5.21 -2.37
CA ARG A 538 14.73 3.76 -2.54
C ARG A 538 13.90 2.98 -1.53
N SER A 539 13.84 3.45 -0.28
CA SER A 539 13.22 2.72 0.83
C SER A 539 11.71 2.96 0.98
N CYS A 540 11.23 4.17 0.65
CA CYS A 540 9.81 4.53 0.78
C CYS A 540 9.06 4.44 -0.55
N ASP A 541 7.73 4.29 -0.51
CA ASP A 541 6.89 4.39 -1.71
C ASP A 541 6.88 5.83 -2.24
N TYR A 542 6.86 6.81 -1.34
CA TYR A 542 6.98 8.24 -1.68
C TYR A 542 7.88 8.98 -0.69
N VAL A 543 8.46 10.09 -1.15
CA VAL A 543 9.19 11.05 -0.30
C VAL A 543 8.41 12.34 -0.28
N VAL A 544 8.09 12.84 0.92
CA VAL A 544 7.36 14.09 1.11
C VAL A 544 8.37 15.18 1.41
N VAL A 545 8.71 15.97 0.40
CA VAL A 545 9.66 17.07 0.56
C VAL A 545 8.92 18.29 1.11
N MET A 546 9.42 18.82 2.22
CA MET A 546 8.89 20.02 2.86
C MET A 546 9.34 21.27 2.09
N ALA A 547 8.61 21.58 1.02
CA ALA A 547 8.87 22.71 0.14
C ALA A 547 8.27 23.98 0.77
N TYR A 548 8.96 24.50 1.79
CA TYR A 548 8.48 25.55 2.69
C TYR A 548 9.33 26.84 2.55
N PRO A 549 9.14 27.66 1.50
CA PRO A 549 10.03 28.79 1.23
C PRO A 549 10.06 29.83 2.35
N GLN A 550 8.96 29.98 3.10
CA GLN A 550 8.89 30.95 4.20
C GLN A 550 9.62 30.44 5.44
N MET A 551 9.50 29.15 5.75
CA MET A 551 10.27 28.51 6.83
C MET A 551 11.77 28.51 6.52
N GLU A 552 12.14 28.28 5.26
CA GLU A 552 13.52 28.37 4.75
C GLU A 552 14.02 29.83 4.59
N ARG A 553 13.20 30.82 4.97
CA ARG A 553 13.50 32.27 4.91
C ARG A 553 14.07 32.72 3.55
N CYS A 554 13.51 32.17 2.47
CA CYS A 554 13.97 32.44 1.11
C CYS A 554 13.58 33.86 0.66
N ASN A 555 14.56 34.63 0.16
CA ASN A 555 14.31 35.95 -0.42
C ASN A 555 13.43 35.89 -1.69
N ASP A 556 13.62 34.88 -2.54
CA ASP A 556 12.78 34.60 -3.71
C ASP A 556 12.28 33.15 -3.67
N ALA A 557 11.06 32.99 -3.19
CA ALA A 557 10.40 31.69 -3.09
C ALA A 557 10.28 30.97 -4.45
N ILE A 558 10.04 31.71 -5.54
CA ILE A 558 9.82 31.12 -6.86
C ILE A 558 11.13 30.60 -7.45
N ALA A 559 12.21 31.38 -7.34
CA ALA A 559 13.53 30.93 -7.76
C ALA A 559 13.98 29.71 -6.95
N TRP A 560 13.74 29.71 -5.64
CA TRP A 560 14.08 28.60 -4.76
C TRP A 560 13.32 27.32 -5.11
N LEU A 561 11.99 27.39 -5.30
CA LEU A 561 11.17 26.23 -5.70
C LEU A 561 11.61 25.65 -7.06
N LYS A 562 12.04 26.50 -8.01
CA LYS A 562 12.63 26.03 -9.27
C LYS A 562 13.95 25.31 -9.05
N GLY A 563 14.80 25.82 -8.15
CA GLY A 563 16.05 25.16 -7.74
C GLY A 563 15.80 23.79 -7.12
N LEU A 564 14.84 23.71 -6.20
CA LEU A 564 14.41 22.44 -5.59
C LEU A 564 13.94 21.43 -6.63
N MET A 565 13.09 21.87 -7.57
CA MET A 565 12.63 21.00 -8.67
C MET A 565 13.78 20.55 -9.59
N SER A 566 14.77 21.41 -9.82
CA SER A 566 15.97 21.02 -10.56
C SER A 566 16.73 19.90 -9.85
N ALA A 567 16.91 20.00 -8.52
CA ALA A 567 17.56 18.96 -7.72
C ALA A 567 16.78 17.63 -7.74
N ILE A 568 15.44 17.69 -7.63
CA ILE A 568 14.57 16.50 -7.71
C ILE A 568 14.73 15.78 -9.06
N ARG A 569 14.78 16.53 -10.18
CA ARG A 569 14.93 15.95 -11.53
C ARG A 569 16.27 15.26 -11.76
N MET A 570 17.30 15.56 -10.98
CA MET A 570 18.58 14.86 -11.07
C MET A 570 18.47 13.40 -10.64
N ASN A 571 17.45 13.04 -9.85
CA ASN A 571 17.16 11.65 -9.52
C ASN A 571 16.19 11.04 -10.56
N PRO A 572 16.52 9.89 -11.18
CA PRO A 572 15.66 9.25 -12.20
C PRO A 572 14.23 8.96 -11.76
N PHE A 573 14.01 8.74 -10.45
CA PHE A 573 12.68 8.47 -9.88
C PHE A 573 12.09 9.68 -9.15
N GLY A 574 12.78 10.83 -9.16
CA GLY A 574 12.43 12.01 -8.36
C GLY A 574 11.01 12.51 -8.66
N LEU A 575 10.67 12.69 -9.94
CA LEU A 575 9.34 13.20 -10.32
C LEU A 575 8.19 12.21 -10.02
N ASP A 576 8.46 10.91 -10.03
CA ASP A 576 7.46 9.85 -9.85
C ASP A 576 7.20 9.51 -8.38
N LYS A 577 8.18 9.78 -7.50
CA LYS A 577 8.11 9.37 -6.09
C LYS A 577 8.12 10.55 -5.11
N THR A 578 8.25 11.79 -5.57
CA THR A 578 8.30 12.95 -4.68
C THR A 578 6.97 13.67 -4.62
N VAL A 579 6.44 13.83 -3.41
CA VAL A 579 5.31 14.69 -3.07
C VAL A 579 5.86 16.01 -2.54
N LEU A 580 5.53 17.11 -3.20
CA LEU A 580 5.93 18.44 -2.76
C LEU A 580 4.89 18.96 -1.78
N LYS A 581 5.24 19.06 -0.51
CA LYS A 581 4.37 19.57 0.55
C LYS A 581 4.66 21.05 0.78
N ILE A 582 3.66 21.89 0.53
CA ILE A 582 3.77 23.36 0.63
C ILE A 582 3.15 23.82 1.95
N GLN A 583 3.74 24.85 2.57
CA GLN A 583 3.18 25.41 3.80
C GLN A 583 2.03 26.38 3.47
N SER A 584 0.93 26.28 4.21
CA SER A 584 -0.20 27.24 4.15
C SER A 584 -0.15 28.24 5.31
N TYR A 585 0.69 27.99 6.32
CA TYR A 585 0.90 28.85 7.48
C TYR A 585 2.38 29.23 7.58
N ASP A 586 2.66 30.49 7.92
CA ASP A 586 4.00 31.01 8.15
C ASP A 586 4.26 31.05 9.66
N TRP A 587 4.86 29.97 10.19
CA TRP A 587 5.20 29.87 11.61
C TRP A 587 6.23 30.92 12.06
N GLY A 588 7.08 31.40 11.15
CA GLY A 588 8.07 32.44 11.48
C GLY A 588 7.42 33.79 11.79
N ASN A 589 6.29 34.09 11.13
CA ASN A 589 5.53 35.33 11.32
C ASN A 589 4.21 35.14 12.08
N GLY A 590 3.83 33.89 12.40
CA GLY A 590 2.59 33.58 13.11
C GLY A 590 1.32 33.94 12.34
N GLN A 591 1.28 33.71 11.02
CA GLN A 591 0.13 34.08 10.18
C GLN A 591 -0.13 33.11 9.04
N TRP A 592 -1.38 33.00 8.59
CA TRP A 592 -1.74 32.27 7.39
C TRP A 592 -1.15 32.91 6.14
N ILE A 593 -0.62 32.09 5.23
CA ILE A 593 -0.13 32.53 3.93
C ILE A 593 -1.34 32.87 3.06
N GLY A 594 -1.29 34.03 2.40
CA GLY A 594 -2.35 34.45 1.48
C GLY A 594 -2.55 33.43 0.35
N THR A 595 -3.81 33.07 0.08
CA THR A 595 -4.14 31.98 -0.85
C THR A 595 -3.59 32.22 -2.26
N ASP A 596 -3.54 33.46 -2.74
CA ASP A 596 -2.94 33.81 -4.04
C ASP A 596 -1.44 33.47 -4.12
N LYS A 597 -0.72 33.68 -3.00
CA LYS A 597 0.70 33.35 -2.90
C LYS A 597 0.89 31.83 -2.92
N LEU A 598 0.11 31.10 -2.12
CA LEU A 598 0.10 29.63 -2.09
C LEU A 598 -0.19 29.05 -3.48
N LEU A 599 -1.20 29.57 -4.17
CA LEU A 599 -1.60 29.16 -5.52
C LEU A 599 -0.48 29.41 -6.55
N LYS A 600 0.21 30.55 -6.44
CA LYS A 600 1.35 30.86 -7.30
C LYS A 600 2.49 29.85 -7.10
N GLU A 601 2.76 29.46 -5.86
CA GLU A 601 3.79 28.46 -5.53
C GLU A 601 3.41 27.07 -6.08
N MET A 602 2.16 26.63 -5.91
CA MET A 602 1.63 25.38 -6.48
C MET A 602 1.80 25.33 -8.00
N ARG A 603 1.33 26.37 -8.71
CA ARG A 603 1.41 26.47 -10.17
C ARG A 603 2.84 26.44 -10.70
N VAL A 604 3.78 27.03 -9.95
CA VAL A 604 5.19 26.99 -10.35
C VAL A 604 5.73 25.57 -10.26
N LEU A 605 5.42 24.82 -9.21
CA LEU A 605 5.84 23.42 -9.08
C LEU A 605 5.25 22.55 -10.21
N GLU A 606 3.96 22.71 -10.52
CA GLU A 606 3.31 21.98 -11.61
C GLU A 606 3.87 22.36 -12.98
N ALA A 607 4.13 23.64 -13.23
CA ALA A 607 4.83 24.10 -14.43
C ALA A 607 6.26 23.55 -14.53
N GLN A 608 6.87 23.18 -13.39
CA GLN A 608 8.13 22.43 -13.34
C GLN A 608 7.92 20.89 -13.42
N GLY A 609 6.72 20.40 -13.69
CA GLY A 609 6.44 18.98 -13.85
C GLY A 609 6.32 18.20 -12.53
N ALA A 610 6.08 18.87 -11.41
CA ALA A 610 5.72 18.20 -10.17
C ALA A 610 4.41 17.41 -10.37
N LYS A 611 4.48 16.08 -10.16
CA LYS A 611 3.32 15.20 -10.31
C LYS A 611 2.47 15.16 -9.04
N HIS A 612 3.09 15.23 -7.87
CA HIS A 612 2.41 15.04 -6.59
C HIS A 612 2.54 16.30 -5.72
N LEU A 613 1.41 16.74 -5.15
CA LEU A 613 1.33 17.93 -4.31
C LEU A 613 0.63 17.62 -2.99
N ALA A 614 1.07 18.29 -1.93
CA ALA A 614 0.43 18.32 -0.65
C ALA A 614 0.48 19.73 -0.04
N TYR A 615 -0.35 20.01 0.97
CA TYR A 615 -0.21 21.22 1.79
C TYR A 615 -0.38 20.92 3.29
N TYR A 616 0.16 21.81 4.11
CA TYR A 616 0.04 21.79 5.57
C TYR A 616 0.21 23.19 6.19
N PRO A 617 -0.54 23.58 7.23
CA PRO A 617 -1.70 22.92 7.84
C PRO A 617 -3.03 23.17 7.09
N ASP A 618 -4.10 22.55 7.57
CA ASP A 618 -5.48 22.83 7.16
C ASP A 618 -6.29 23.26 8.39
N ASN A 619 -7.09 24.31 8.23
CA ASN A 619 -8.08 24.72 9.21
C ASN A 619 -9.45 24.80 8.55
N VAL A 620 -10.26 23.79 8.85
CA VAL A 620 -11.63 23.64 8.36
C VAL A 620 -12.56 24.75 8.84
N PHE A 621 -12.38 25.23 10.07
CA PHE A 621 -13.29 26.20 10.69
C PHE A 621 -13.11 27.61 10.14
N GLU A 622 -11.90 27.96 9.71
CA GLU A 622 -11.58 29.28 9.15
C GLU A 622 -11.56 29.31 7.61
N ASN A 623 -11.83 28.17 6.95
CA ASN A 623 -11.57 27.97 5.53
C ASN A 623 -10.15 28.40 5.11
N ARG A 624 -9.13 27.86 5.79
CA ARG A 624 -7.71 28.16 5.53
C ARG A 624 -6.93 26.89 5.18
N PRO A 625 -6.24 26.83 4.04
CA PRO A 625 -6.33 27.76 2.91
C PRO A 625 -7.74 27.79 2.28
N ASP A 626 -8.06 28.83 1.51
CA ASP A 626 -9.37 28.94 0.87
C ASP A 626 -9.51 27.88 -0.24
N ILE A 627 -10.37 26.88 0.00
CA ILE A 627 -10.49 25.70 -0.87
C ILE A 627 -11.05 26.04 -2.24
N ASP A 628 -11.88 27.08 -2.37
CA ASP A 628 -12.46 27.44 -3.67
C ASP A 628 -11.38 27.90 -4.65
N LEU A 629 -10.30 28.49 -4.13
CA LEU A 629 -9.15 28.92 -4.93
C LEU A 629 -8.15 27.79 -5.18
N ILE A 630 -7.78 27.03 -4.15
CA ILE A 630 -6.74 25.99 -4.30
C ILE A 630 -7.24 24.69 -4.96
N ARG A 631 -8.56 24.47 -5.00
CA ARG A 631 -9.17 23.29 -5.62
C ARG A 631 -8.74 23.08 -7.06
N LEU A 632 -8.46 24.16 -7.81
CA LEU A 632 -8.05 24.05 -9.22
C LEU A 632 -6.76 23.25 -9.40
N GLU A 633 -5.82 23.35 -8.47
CA GLU A 633 -4.54 22.62 -8.53
C GLU A 633 -4.56 21.35 -7.65
N MET A 634 -5.45 21.30 -6.65
CA MET A 634 -5.55 20.19 -5.68
C MET A 634 -6.57 19.11 -6.06
N SER A 635 -7.52 19.38 -6.96
CA SER A 635 -8.55 18.41 -7.32
C SER A 635 -8.03 17.36 -8.29
N THR A 636 -8.29 16.09 -7.98
CA THR A 636 -8.01 14.97 -8.88
C THR A 636 -9.18 14.64 -9.82
N THR A 637 -10.33 15.29 -9.60
CA THR A 637 -11.58 15.03 -10.32
C THR A 637 -12.07 16.25 -11.11
N GLY A 638 -11.53 17.44 -10.84
CA GLY A 638 -11.99 18.70 -11.41
C GLY A 638 -10.88 19.54 -12.04
N PHE A 639 -10.35 19.10 -13.19
CA PHE A 639 -9.77 19.98 -14.23
C PHE A 639 -9.53 19.17 -15.53
N PRO A 640 -9.84 19.66 -16.75
CA PRO A 640 -10.35 20.99 -17.11
C PRO A 640 -11.89 21.10 -17.18
N TYR A 641 -12.65 20.15 -16.65
CA TYR A 641 -14.12 20.19 -16.70
C TYR A 641 -14.72 20.40 -15.32
N MET A 642 -15.52 21.47 -15.17
CA MET A 642 -16.37 21.66 -14.00
C MET A 642 -17.37 20.50 -13.86
N PRO A 643 -17.75 20.11 -12.63
CA PRO A 643 -18.81 19.14 -12.43
C PRO A 643 -20.09 19.61 -13.12
N LYS A 644 -20.73 18.74 -13.90
CA LYS A 644 -22.10 18.99 -14.36
C LYS A 644 -22.98 19.11 -13.11
N LYS A 645 -23.67 20.25 -12.99
CA LYS A 645 -24.72 20.49 -12.00
C LYS A 645 -25.79 19.43 -12.06
#